data_AF-A0AAV9YZ23-F1
#
_entry.id   AF-A0AAV9YZ23-F1
#
_cell.length_a   1.000
_cell.length_b   1.000
_cell.length_c   1.000
_cell.angle_alpha   90.00
_cell.angle_beta   90.00
_cell.angle_gamma   90.00
#
_symmetry.space_group_name_H-M   'P 1'
#
loop_
_entity.id
_entity.type
_entity.pdbx_description
1 polymer ?
#
loop_
_entity_poly.entity_id
_entity_poly.type
_entity_poly.pdbx_seq_one_letter_code
_entity_poly.pdbx_strand_id
1 'polypeptide(L)'
;MQIQSSIFAEYLKIVSQSSPLFARETFMDLDVDDLEAAFIPADWIGKKKKYSEDLPASVIAAKNAVFSCPTSATEIAIADKNLPVLKFVDIKLPRVSSELVYGQSALWFSKDEPASDITFLRERNIPPPRVLYQLRRKSGQAWLDGAKSISDPRYNDGQDRFPLYVLTLWTEMSQMVEEQGAWKRSVEWLRMQREKCKDELTRDIIDEAGKALKTMARDAPLTYGRQSVSTIDLREFLGTVWLKTNNIDIMMEDLADRVASDPGVAGKVIVAPLAFANAVLAARKGEYTREKARLLHRYECEVKEHKKERIVFPANVANCHWIAGVIDFRHKTISFGDSMSEWVAPEERLVGGLMRWLQMQFGGGFSCEYDGLEHGNQQDNFSCGVVMENTCQRAIFPNTPLWIPRLAVRARLEHFLKYASTQVERVESKTAETVFRPAQKENEVLCEHPAFGARVGRGDHNFEDNTQSLAHGRRVRITDLLNPQDDAISIQSSESSSSRGSVVLLGKAAWSDDEASSTGGDGGGGGSDGGGGGGSDGGGGGGGGGGGDVDVDWDAGGDGYTTGGFESSERASASSLLADEFASSGDDFGPANTSSEGFSVAGDVESMGAEGEDTDSVMDLDPPPISDRPPSPVPPQTSLLGLFKGSKQTKPEKFAPPPPPKKRGRPKVDDSESESSRVPTKKKLKKERPPTPPPSPPNVGISKSSKAARELMRKLKAGVLHLEPSHPKRWQDFKDACLELDPEAEFMGDTDIQEMRRIRHSACGTKVTGRIPYEVLRFRSHCNKECPIIHKDAGMSTLKKIIKSATAGLKLSKLGRSRTTSPEPDKPCSGVTDDDIPNVQRYLRRTSAPGGGSRSVFKIAMENFKKPFIKLSSGRQEEVRDRQYHEQKWRNDHARLRVFSTSCDKTVPARKPRTLPCPPCTSLLNNRAFKRALKKQGPSHPDNYIFTNHLFRNPILGELYGRCAGLREIIEHPDAKNTPCIRYAQGVLAGKYKNEVFNGLVEAMVTKTDREERGVGMQNFKYAPAYDEFCNIIRINSPAAYRAFQEHLPSRSERSFR
;
A
#
# COMPACT_ATOMS: atom_id res chain seq x y z
N MET A 1 51.29 6.52 14.64
CA MET A 1 50.73 5.15 14.65
C MET A 1 49.71 4.93 15.77
N GLN A 2 50.06 4.60 17.02
CA GLN A 2 49.08 4.19 18.05
C GLN A 2 47.88 5.15 18.24
N ILE A 3 48.12 6.46 18.36
CA ILE A 3 47.03 7.46 18.48
C ILE A 3 46.12 7.48 17.24
N GLN A 4 46.67 7.33 16.04
CA GLN A 4 45.89 7.24 14.79
C GLN A 4 45.09 5.93 14.70
N SER A 5 45.63 4.83 15.21
CA SER A 5 44.92 3.55 15.31
C SER A 5 43.72 3.63 16.27
N SER A 6 43.83 4.42 17.34
CA SER A 6 42.70 4.72 18.24
C SER A 6 41.63 5.55 17.52
N ILE A 7 42.02 6.63 16.84
CA ILE A 7 41.09 7.48 16.06
C ILE A 7 40.37 6.66 14.97
N PHE A 8 41.08 5.75 14.29
CA PHE A 8 40.50 4.87 13.27
C PHE A 8 39.51 3.85 13.86
N ALA A 9 39.81 3.26 15.02
CA ALA A 9 38.90 2.37 15.73
C ALA A 9 37.64 3.10 16.22
N GLU A 10 37.79 4.32 16.78
CA GLU A 10 36.65 5.15 17.20
C GLU A 10 35.79 5.58 15.99
N TYR A 11 36.41 5.90 14.85
CA TYR A 11 35.72 6.23 13.60
C TYR A 11 34.89 5.05 13.07
N LEU A 12 35.44 3.85 12.99
CA LEU A 12 34.71 2.65 12.55
C LEU A 12 33.54 2.31 13.50
N LYS A 13 33.72 2.52 14.80
CA LYS A 13 32.69 2.36 15.83
C LYS A 13 31.55 3.38 15.63
N ILE A 14 31.85 4.65 15.37
CA ILE A 14 30.87 5.70 15.05
C ILE A 14 30.13 5.41 13.73
N VAL A 15 30.84 4.98 12.68
CA VAL A 15 30.25 4.65 11.38
C VAL A 15 29.31 3.43 11.46
N SER A 16 29.66 2.41 12.25
CA SER A 16 28.79 1.23 12.44
C SER A 16 27.51 1.53 13.23
N GLN A 17 27.52 2.53 14.10
CA GLN A 17 26.38 2.90 14.96
C GLN A 17 25.40 3.91 14.34
N SER A 18 25.83 4.71 13.36
CA SER A 18 25.08 5.89 12.91
C SER A 18 24.06 5.66 11.79
N SER A 19 24.22 4.64 10.91
CA SER A 19 23.14 4.13 10.03
C SER A 19 23.54 2.85 9.27
N PRO A 20 22.86 1.71 9.50
CA PRO A 20 23.14 0.46 8.78
C PRO A 20 22.97 0.55 7.25
N LEU A 21 22.08 1.43 6.77
CA LEU A 21 21.70 1.58 5.36
C LEU A 21 22.75 2.23 4.44
N PHE A 22 23.89 2.70 4.95
CA PHE A 22 24.90 3.39 4.13
C PHE A 22 26.32 2.79 4.21
N ALA A 23 26.67 2.12 5.30
CA ALA A 23 28.06 1.67 5.52
C ALA A 23 28.45 0.40 4.73
N ARG A 24 27.50 -0.35 4.16
CA ARG A 24 27.71 -1.76 3.76
C ARG A 24 27.92 -2.03 2.27
N GLU A 25 27.68 -1.07 1.39
CA GLU A 25 27.80 -1.25 -0.09
C GLU A 25 29.01 -0.55 -0.73
N THR A 26 29.85 0.16 0.04
CA THR A 26 30.94 1.02 -0.50
C THR A 26 32.35 0.73 0.02
N PHE A 27 32.53 -0.30 0.86
CA PHE A 27 33.74 -0.47 1.69
C PHE A 27 34.51 -1.80 1.49
N MET A 28 34.46 -2.43 0.30
CA MET A 28 35.20 -3.69 0.05
C MET A 28 36.32 -3.63 -1.01
N ASP A 29 36.43 -2.54 -1.79
CA ASP A 29 37.42 -2.39 -2.87
C ASP A 29 38.16 -1.03 -2.81
N LEU A 30 38.45 -0.52 -1.60
CA LEU A 30 39.28 0.69 -1.40
C LEU A 30 40.73 0.29 -1.08
N ASP A 31 41.69 0.77 -1.87
CA ASP A 31 43.12 0.65 -1.57
C ASP A 31 43.46 1.42 -0.28
N VAL A 32 44.34 0.84 0.54
CA VAL A 32 44.67 1.37 1.87
C VAL A 32 45.38 2.72 1.78
N ASP A 33 46.19 2.93 0.75
CA ASP A 33 46.95 4.17 0.53
C ASP A 33 46.01 5.38 0.28
N ASP A 34 44.84 5.15 -0.32
CA ASP A 34 43.84 6.20 -0.62
C ASP A 34 43.08 6.67 0.65
N LEU A 35 43.23 5.95 1.78
CA LEU A 35 42.69 6.33 3.09
C LEU A 35 43.66 7.23 3.90
N GLU A 36 44.96 7.25 3.58
CA GLU A 36 45.95 8.09 4.31
C GLU A 36 45.96 9.56 3.84
N ALA A 37 45.41 9.85 2.66
CA ALA A 37 45.40 11.18 2.05
C ALA A 37 44.52 12.19 2.82
N ALA A 38 45.10 12.83 3.84
CA ALA A 38 44.41 13.79 4.72
C ALA A 38 43.63 14.88 3.95
N PHE A 39 42.40 15.15 4.39
CA PHE A 39 41.54 16.16 3.75
C PHE A 39 42.05 17.58 4.01
N ILE A 40 42.50 18.26 2.95
CA ILE A 40 42.92 19.67 2.99
C ILE A 40 41.73 20.54 2.50
N PRO A 41 41.03 21.29 3.38
CA PRO A 41 39.83 22.04 2.98
C PRO A 41 40.12 23.09 1.91
N ALA A 42 41.34 23.63 1.89
CA ALA A 42 41.77 24.67 0.97
C ALA A 42 41.76 24.25 -0.50
N ASP A 43 41.86 22.96 -0.83
CA ASP A 43 41.89 22.48 -2.23
C ASP A 43 40.51 22.10 -2.79
N TRP A 44 39.53 21.96 -1.90
CA TRP A 44 38.19 21.46 -2.22
C TRP A 44 37.10 22.52 -2.02
N ILE A 45 37.09 23.19 -0.88
CA ILE A 45 36.01 24.07 -0.46
C ILE A 45 36.10 25.44 -1.15
N GLY A 46 35.01 25.86 -1.79
CA GLY A 46 34.92 27.09 -2.59
C GLY A 46 35.66 27.03 -3.94
N LYS A 47 36.35 25.92 -4.26
CA LYS A 47 37.19 25.79 -5.47
C LYS A 47 36.42 25.39 -6.75
N LYS A 48 35.09 25.51 -6.75
CA LYS A 48 34.18 25.11 -7.85
C LYS A 48 34.35 23.65 -8.28
N LYS A 49 34.79 22.77 -7.36
CA LYS A 49 34.85 21.32 -7.56
C LYS A 49 33.41 20.79 -7.67
N LYS A 50 33.19 19.82 -8.56
CA LYS A 50 31.89 19.14 -8.67
C LYS A 50 31.85 17.98 -7.69
N TYR A 51 30.72 17.79 -7.00
CA TYR A 51 30.46 16.58 -6.23
C TYR A 51 30.10 15.43 -7.19
N SER A 52 30.87 14.36 -7.15
CA SER A 52 30.69 13.12 -7.91
C SER A 52 30.70 11.90 -6.97
N GLU A 53 30.49 10.72 -7.53
CA GLU A 53 30.68 9.45 -6.81
C GLU A 53 32.19 9.12 -6.72
N ASP A 54 32.96 9.53 -7.73
CA ASP A 54 34.42 9.40 -7.87
C ASP A 54 35.22 10.41 -7.01
N LEU A 55 34.75 10.76 -5.80
CA LEU A 55 35.46 11.63 -4.87
C LEU A 55 36.40 10.82 -3.96
N PRO A 56 37.61 11.31 -3.63
CA PRO A 56 38.51 10.62 -2.70
C PRO A 56 37.85 10.34 -1.34
N ALA A 57 38.18 9.20 -0.74
CA ALA A 57 37.57 8.72 0.49
C ALA A 57 37.63 9.74 1.63
N SER A 58 38.75 10.48 1.76
CA SER A 58 38.92 11.52 2.78
C SER A 58 38.00 12.75 2.59
N VAL A 59 37.66 13.10 1.34
CA VAL A 59 36.68 14.16 1.03
C VAL A 59 35.27 13.72 1.44
N ILE A 60 34.93 12.45 1.17
CA ILE A 60 33.64 11.87 1.58
C ILE A 60 33.55 11.77 3.11
N ALA A 61 34.62 11.33 3.78
CA ALA A 61 34.70 11.24 5.24
C ALA A 61 34.58 12.63 5.91
N ALA A 62 35.33 13.63 5.44
CA ALA A 62 35.25 15.00 5.96
C ALA A 62 33.86 15.62 5.77
N LYS A 63 33.25 15.41 4.60
CA LYS A 63 31.86 15.82 4.34
C LYS A 63 30.90 15.12 5.28
N ASN A 64 31.02 13.80 5.48
CA ASN A 64 30.14 13.07 6.39
C ASN A 64 30.29 13.58 7.83
N ALA A 65 31.52 13.81 8.32
CA ALA A 65 31.76 14.37 9.65
C ALA A 65 31.08 15.74 9.88
N VAL A 66 31.03 16.61 8.86
CA VAL A 66 30.35 17.92 8.92
C VAL A 66 28.81 17.80 8.96
N PHE A 67 28.25 16.69 8.47
CA PHE A 67 26.80 16.42 8.52
C PHE A 67 26.39 15.44 9.64
N SER A 68 27.32 14.77 10.31
CA SER A 68 27.05 13.96 11.51
C SER A 68 26.55 14.84 12.65
N CYS A 69 25.46 14.43 13.30
CA CYS A 69 24.91 15.16 14.43
C CYS A 69 25.68 14.82 15.72
N PRO A 70 26.18 15.81 16.50
CA PRO A 70 26.79 15.54 17.81
C PRO A 70 25.77 14.93 18.79
N THR A 71 26.21 14.04 19.68
CA THR A 71 25.32 13.36 20.64
C THR A 71 24.48 14.35 21.45
N SER A 72 25.08 15.41 21.96
CA SER A 72 24.39 16.48 22.70
C SER A 72 23.31 17.20 21.88
N ALA A 73 23.49 17.36 20.56
CA ALA A 73 22.47 17.91 19.68
C ALA A 73 21.31 16.92 19.45
N THR A 74 21.58 15.61 19.40
CA THR A 74 20.54 14.58 19.35
C THR A 74 19.77 14.47 20.67
N GLU A 75 20.44 14.50 21.83
CA GLU A 75 19.82 14.52 23.17
C GLU A 75 18.92 15.75 23.38
N ILE A 76 19.28 16.89 22.78
CA ILE A 76 18.42 18.07 22.75
C ILE A 76 17.20 17.83 21.85
N ALA A 77 17.35 17.47 20.57
CA ALA A 77 16.23 17.55 19.62
C ALA A 77 15.42 16.25 19.42
N ILE A 78 15.90 15.10 19.87
CA ILE A 78 15.34 13.77 19.61
C ILE A 78 15.07 13.04 20.93
N ALA A 79 13.93 12.36 21.02
CA ALA A 79 13.61 11.51 22.18
C ALA A 79 14.43 10.21 22.15
N ASP A 80 14.99 9.82 23.30
CA ASP A 80 15.77 8.60 23.48
C ASP A 80 15.09 7.37 22.84
N LYS A 81 15.89 6.53 22.17
CA LYS A 81 15.46 5.25 21.57
C LYS A 81 15.06 4.21 22.62
N ASN A 82 15.62 4.31 23.82
CA ASN A 82 15.30 3.44 24.96
C ASN A 82 14.00 3.86 25.68
N LEU A 83 13.42 5.02 25.33
CA LEU A 83 12.17 5.49 25.93
C LEU A 83 11.03 4.49 25.68
N PRO A 84 10.28 4.05 26.71
CA PRO A 84 9.19 3.09 26.53
C PRO A 84 8.09 3.59 25.59
N VAL A 85 7.49 2.70 24.80
CA VAL A 85 6.54 3.07 23.73
C VAL A 85 5.39 3.95 24.23
N LEU A 86 4.77 3.63 25.36
CA LEU A 86 3.67 4.46 25.87
C LEU A 86 4.12 5.87 26.27
N LYS A 87 5.32 6.03 26.85
CA LYS A 87 5.89 7.37 27.10
C LYS A 87 6.22 8.09 25.80
N PHE A 88 6.71 7.38 24.78
CA PHE A 88 7.06 7.96 23.49
C PHE A 88 5.86 8.50 22.71
N VAL A 89 4.70 7.82 22.73
CA VAL A 89 3.52 8.34 22.03
C VAL A 89 2.99 9.63 22.66
N ASP A 90 3.12 9.83 23.97
CA ASP A 90 2.62 11.03 24.63
C ASP A 90 3.51 12.28 24.44
N ILE A 91 4.74 12.13 23.94
CA ILE A 91 5.62 13.27 23.65
C ILE A 91 5.01 14.19 22.57
N LYS A 92 5.00 15.50 22.86
CA LYS A 92 4.65 16.56 21.90
C LYS A 92 5.82 16.83 20.95
N LEU A 93 5.89 16.08 19.84
CA LEU A 93 6.86 16.34 18.77
C LEU A 93 6.46 17.54 17.90
N PRO A 94 7.43 18.27 17.30
CA PRO A 94 7.14 19.27 16.27
C PRO A 94 6.47 18.63 15.03
N ARG A 95 5.67 19.41 14.32
CA ARG A 95 4.92 18.90 13.15
C ARG A 95 5.79 18.93 11.91
N VAL A 96 5.71 17.89 11.08
CA VAL A 96 6.18 17.97 9.69
C VAL A 96 5.27 18.95 8.94
N SER A 97 5.85 19.95 8.28
CA SER A 97 5.07 20.92 7.51
C SER A 97 4.41 20.28 6.29
N SER A 98 3.18 20.71 6.00
CA SER A 98 2.44 20.38 4.77
C SER A 98 2.52 21.47 3.70
N GLU A 99 3.30 22.53 3.94
CA GLU A 99 3.41 23.69 3.05
C GLU A 99 4.14 23.33 1.74
N LEU A 100 3.67 23.91 0.63
CA LEU A 100 4.33 23.78 -0.66
C LEU A 100 5.52 24.75 -0.73
N VAL A 101 6.67 24.29 -0.26
CA VAL A 101 7.93 25.04 -0.27
C VAL A 101 8.44 25.22 -1.71
N TYR A 102 8.02 26.30 -2.37
CA TYR A 102 8.49 26.71 -3.71
C TYR A 102 9.87 27.42 -3.65
N GLY A 103 10.80 26.88 -2.88
CA GLY A 103 12.16 27.42 -2.73
C GLY A 103 13.17 26.72 -3.62
N GLN A 104 14.09 27.46 -4.24
CA GLN A 104 15.31 26.84 -4.76
C GLN A 104 16.14 26.32 -3.59
N SER A 105 16.54 25.04 -3.61
CA SER A 105 17.29 24.42 -2.50
C SER A 105 18.67 25.04 -2.26
N ALA A 106 19.15 25.93 -3.12
CA ALA A 106 20.36 26.73 -2.89
C ALA A 106 20.16 27.82 -1.82
N LEU A 107 18.94 28.34 -1.65
CA LEU A 107 18.59 29.37 -0.65
C LEU A 107 18.60 28.85 0.80
N TRP A 108 18.76 27.53 0.96
CA TRP A 108 18.85 26.86 2.26
C TRP A 108 20.29 26.71 2.75
N PHE A 109 21.31 27.04 1.95
CA PHE A 109 22.71 26.88 2.33
C PHE A 109 23.42 28.23 2.31
N SER A 110 24.00 28.65 3.45
CA SER A 110 24.77 29.90 3.52
C SER A 110 26.26 29.65 3.74
N LYS A 111 27.07 30.63 3.31
CA LYS A 111 28.53 30.69 3.54
C LYS A 111 28.90 31.35 4.87
N ASP A 112 27.91 31.95 5.54
CA ASP A 112 28.04 32.51 6.88
C ASP A 112 28.21 31.38 7.91
N GLU A 113 28.91 31.66 9.01
CA GLU A 113 29.05 30.70 10.11
C GLU A 113 27.69 30.41 10.79
N PRO A 114 27.52 29.22 11.38
CA PRO A 114 26.36 28.95 12.23
C PRO A 114 26.36 29.87 13.47
N ALA A 115 25.22 30.51 13.72
CA ALA A 115 25.05 31.51 14.79
C ALA A 115 23.69 31.38 15.52
N SER A 116 22.80 30.50 15.06
CA SER A 116 21.48 30.27 15.66
C SER A 116 21.47 29.02 16.53
N ASP A 117 20.91 29.12 17.74
CA ASP A 117 20.73 27.99 18.65
C ASP A 117 19.76 26.93 18.06
N ILE A 118 20.13 25.66 18.19
CA ILE A 118 19.36 24.51 17.75
C ILE A 118 18.15 24.18 18.65
N THR A 119 18.07 24.72 19.88
CA THR A 119 16.92 24.43 20.78
C THR A 119 15.58 24.81 20.16
N PHE A 120 15.51 25.92 19.41
CA PHE A 120 14.31 26.39 18.69
C PHE A 120 13.74 25.37 17.69
N LEU A 121 14.53 24.38 17.25
CA LEU A 121 14.08 23.34 16.34
C LEU A 121 13.04 22.38 16.97
N ARG A 122 12.97 22.32 18.31
CA ARG A 122 11.92 21.59 19.04
C ARG A 122 10.51 22.14 18.78
N GLU A 123 10.38 23.44 18.46
CA GLU A 123 9.09 24.13 18.33
C GLU A 123 8.72 24.44 16.88
N ARG A 124 9.71 24.55 15.98
CA ARG A 124 9.52 24.84 14.55
C ARG A 124 9.00 23.61 13.80
N ASN A 125 8.21 23.84 12.74
CA ASN A 125 7.72 22.73 11.91
C ASN A 125 8.85 22.17 11.04
N ILE A 126 9.10 20.87 11.12
CA ILE A 126 10.14 20.17 10.34
C ILE A 126 9.87 20.36 8.83
N PRO A 127 10.90 20.57 7.97
CA PRO A 127 10.69 20.64 6.53
C PRO A 127 10.06 19.35 5.98
N PRO A 128 9.24 19.41 4.91
CA PRO A 128 8.62 18.21 4.33
C PRO A 128 9.69 17.18 3.88
N PRO A 129 9.47 15.85 3.99
CA PRO A 129 10.47 14.83 3.62
C PRO A 129 11.01 14.97 2.19
N ARG A 130 10.18 15.42 1.25
CA ARG A 130 10.59 15.73 -0.14
C ARG A 130 11.60 16.89 -0.23
N VAL A 131 11.52 17.87 0.67
CA VAL A 131 12.47 18.98 0.78
C VAL A 131 13.76 18.48 1.42
N LEU A 132 13.68 17.75 2.53
CA LEU A 132 14.85 17.13 3.20
C LEU A 132 15.64 16.24 2.25
N TYR A 133 14.97 15.40 1.44
CA TYR A 133 15.61 14.60 0.39
C TYR A 133 16.31 15.45 -0.68
N GLN A 134 15.71 16.56 -1.13
CA GLN A 134 16.34 17.46 -2.10
C GLN A 134 17.56 18.20 -1.51
N LEU A 135 17.50 18.57 -0.23
CA LEU A 135 18.62 19.18 0.49
C LEU A 135 19.75 18.15 0.67
N ARG A 136 19.45 16.93 1.14
CA ARG A 136 20.44 15.83 1.30
C ARG A 136 21.11 15.43 -0.02
N ARG A 137 20.41 15.54 -1.15
CA ARG A 137 20.98 15.34 -2.50
C ARG A 137 21.85 16.49 -3.01
N LYS A 138 21.75 17.69 -2.43
CA LYS A 138 22.54 18.88 -2.84
C LYS A 138 23.59 19.28 -1.82
N SER A 139 23.51 18.80 -0.58
CA SER A 139 24.37 19.21 0.52
C SER A 139 25.86 18.98 0.26
N GLY A 140 26.22 17.90 -0.43
CA GLY A 140 27.59 17.64 -0.87
C GLY A 140 28.16 18.72 -1.82
N GLN A 141 27.37 19.14 -2.82
CA GLN A 141 27.78 20.24 -3.71
C GLN A 141 27.78 21.58 -2.99
N ALA A 142 26.76 21.87 -2.17
CA ALA A 142 26.69 23.12 -1.41
C ALA A 142 27.89 23.29 -0.46
N TRP A 143 28.32 22.21 0.20
CA TRP A 143 29.52 22.17 1.03
C TRP A 143 30.79 22.43 0.19
N LEU A 144 30.99 21.74 -0.95
CA LEU A 144 32.09 22.04 -1.89
C LEU A 144 32.05 23.47 -2.46
N ASP A 145 30.87 24.06 -2.61
CA ASP A 145 30.69 25.46 -3.04
C ASP A 145 31.01 26.48 -1.93
N GLY A 146 31.28 26.02 -0.71
CA GLY A 146 31.67 26.83 0.45
C GLY A 146 30.55 27.19 1.42
N ALA A 147 29.46 26.41 1.47
CA ALA A 147 28.46 26.54 2.52
C ALA A 147 29.00 26.04 3.87
N LYS A 148 28.70 26.77 4.95
CA LYS A 148 29.09 26.47 6.33
C LYS A 148 27.90 26.26 7.26
N SER A 149 26.73 26.77 6.89
CA SER A 149 25.49 26.69 7.65
C SER A 149 24.29 26.38 6.75
N ILE A 150 23.22 25.91 7.38
CA ILE A 150 21.91 25.70 6.76
C ILE A 150 20.92 26.75 7.31
N SER A 151 20.14 27.36 6.43
CA SER A 151 19.09 28.34 6.73
C SER A 151 17.73 27.75 6.36
N ASP A 152 16.69 28.14 7.09
CA ASP A 152 15.30 27.78 6.75
C ASP A 152 14.54 29.00 6.24
N PRO A 153 14.37 29.19 4.92
CA PRO A 153 13.71 30.37 4.35
C PRO A 153 12.21 30.44 4.65
N ARG A 154 11.64 29.53 5.44
CA ARG A 154 10.27 29.61 5.97
C ARG A 154 10.17 30.38 7.28
N TYR A 155 11.30 30.66 7.94
CA TYR A 155 11.38 31.29 9.26
C TYR A 155 12.39 32.43 9.25
N ASN A 156 12.07 33.54 9.93
CA ASN A 156 12.95 34.70 10.12
C ASN A 156 13.59 35.20 8.80
N ASP A 157 12.81 35.23 7.71
CA ASP A 157 13.25 35.53 6.32
C ASP A 157 14.54 34.80 5.87
N GLY A 158 14.79 33.60 6.42
CA GLY A 158 16.01 32.84 6.16
C GLY A 158 17.28 33.47 6.73
N GLN A 159 17.19 34.35 7.74
CA GLN A 159 18.35 34.95 8.42
C GLN A 159 19.00 34.02 9.46
N ASP A 160 18.29 33.00 9.93
CA ASP A 160 18.87 32.02 10.85
C ASP A 160 20.00 31.21 10.19
N ARG A 161 20.99 30.81 10.99
CA ARG A 161 22.20 30.10 10.57
C ARG A 161 22.46 28.92 11.49
N PHE A 162 21.99 27.74 11.09
CA PHE A 162 22.18 26.50 11.85
C PHE A 162 23.40 25.72 11.34
N PRO A 163 24.06 24.89 12.17
CA PRO A 163 25.10 23.97 11.72
C PRO A 163 24.59 23.00 10.63
N LEU A 164 25.45 22.61 9.69
CA LEU A 164 25.06 21.75 8.56
C LEU A 164 24.44 20.39 8.98
N TYR A 165 24.83 19.85 10.14
CA TYR A 165 24.23 18.63 10.69
C TYR A 165 22.73 18.77 11.04
N VAL A 166 22.16 19.98 11.10
CA VAL A 166 20.71 20.18 11.31
C VAL A 166 19.87 19.59 10.18
N LEU A 167 20.45 19.39 8.99
CA LEU A 167 19.81 18.62 7.92
C LEU A 167 19.59 17.14 8.29
N THR A 168 20.57 16.55 8.98
CA THR A 168 20.50 15.18 9.51
C THR A 168 19.50 15.12 10.66
N LEU A 169 19.59 16.09 11.59
CA LEU A 169 18.67 16.24 12.72
C LEU A 169 17.20 16.36 12.27
N TRP A 170 16.88 17.21 11.29
CA TRP A 170 15.52 17.29 10.74
C TRP A 170 15.07 16.00 10.04
N THR A 171 16.00 15.24 9.45
CA THR A 171 15.68 13.94 8.81
C THR A 171 15.29 12.92 9.89
N GLU A 172 16.06 12.82 10.96
CA GLU A 172 15.79 11.95 12.10
C GLU A 172 14.53 12.37 12.88
N MET A 173 14.32 13.67 13.10
CA MET A 173 13.07 14.19 13.68
C MET A 173 11.86 13.90 12.80
N SER A 174 11.98 14.03 11.47
CA SER A 174 10.90 13.68 10.54
C SER A 174 10.58 12.19 10.58
N GLN A 175 11.60 11.33 10.71
CA GLN A 175 11.42 9.89 10.89
C GLN A 175 10.73 9.60 12.23
N MET A 176 11.21 10.18 13.32
CA MET A 176 10.64 10.03 14.67
C MET A 176 9.15 10.44 14.74
N VAL A 177 8.72 11.45 13.97
CA VAL A 177 7.29 11.82 13.86
C VAL A 177 6.47 10.75 13.12
N GLU A 178 7.02 10.13 12.07
CA GLU A 178 6.37 9.00 11.38
C GLU A 178 6.31 7.76 12.28
N GLU A 179 7.40 7.46 13.01
CA GLU A 179 7.50 6.39 13.99
C GLU A 179 6.47 6.54 15.12
N GLN A 180 6.36 7.73 15.70
CA GLN A 180 5.37 8.03 16.73
C GLN A 180 3.95 7.93 16.16
N GLY A 181 3.74 8.41 14.92
CA GLY A 181 2.49 8.25 14.21
C GLY A 181 2.11 6.78 13.96
N ALA A 182 3.10 5.90 13.77
CA ALA A 182 2.89 4.45 13.64
C ALA A 182 2.56 3.81 14.98
N TRP A 183 3.36 4.04 16.03
CA TRP A 183 3.09 3.54 17.38
C TRP A 183 1.72 4.00 17.91
N LYS A 184 1.30 5.24 17.64
CA LYS A 184 -0.06 5.74 17.96
C LYS A 184 -1.17 4.91 17.31
N ARG A 185 -0.99 4.46 16.06
CA ARG A 185 -1.95 3.58 15.38
C ARG A 185 -1.97 2.18 16.01
N SER A 186 -0.83 1.66 16.44
CA SER A 186 -0.73 0.35 17.09
C SER A 186 -1.35 0.32 18.49
N VAL A 187 -1.12 1.36 19.31
CA VAL A 187 -1.77 1.51 20.63
C VAL A 187 -3.29 1.65 20.48
N GLU A 188 -3.76 2.47 19.53
CA GLU A 188 -5.19 2.64 19.26
C GLU A 188 -5.83 1.37 18.66
N TRP A 189 -5.10 0.61 17.83
CA TRP A 189 -5.54 -0.71 17.35
C TRP A 189 -5.69 -1.68 18.52
N LEU A 190 -4.72 -1.77 19.42
CA LEU A 190 -4.76 -2.65 20.59
C LEU A 190 -5.96 -2.32 21.49
N ARG A 191 -6.19 -1.02 21.77
CA ARG A 191 -7.37 -0.51 22.48
C ARG A 191 -8.68 -0.94 21.79
N MET A 192 -8.78 -0.75 20.46
CA MET A 192 -9.94 -1.16 19.68
C MET A 192 -10.16 -2.67 19.62
N GLN A 193 -9.11 -3.50 19.70
CA GLN A 193 -9.29 -4.95 19.79
C GLN A 193 -9.79 -5.34 21.19
N ARG A 194 -9.28 -4.72 22.26
CA ARG A 194 -9.74 -4.94 23.63
C ARG A 194 -11.25 -4.73 23.79
N GLU A 195 -11.78 -3.68 23.15
CA GLU A 195 -13.21 -3.34 23.17
C GLU A 195 -14.10 -4.28 22.33
N LYS A 196 -13.52 -5.04 21.40
CA LYS A 196 -14.24 -5.97 20.50
C LYS A 196 -14.10 -7.42 20.90
N CYS A 197 -13.07 -7.75 21.68
CA CYS A 197 -12.73 -9.12 22.01
C CYS A 197 -13.75 -9.72 22.98
N LYS A 198 -14.38 -10.83 22.57
CA LYS A 198 -15.23 -11.66 23.42
C LYS A 198 -14.51 -12.90 23.95
N ASP A 199 -13.36 -13.23 23.36
CA ASP A 199 -12.52 -14.35 23.76
C ASP A 199 -11.63 -13.92 24.94
N GLU A 200 -11.70 -14.68 26.03
CA GLU A 200 -10.99 -14.38 27.28
C GLU A 200 -9.48 -14.43 27.06
N LEU A 201 -8.98 -15.51 26.46
CA LEU A 201 -7.57 -15.74 26.21
C LEU A 201 -6.96 -14.67 25.28
N THR A 202 -7.63 -14.32 24.18
CA THR A 202 -7.17 -13.24 23.29
C THR A 202 -7.21 -11.87 23.99
N ARG A 203 -8.16 -11.63 24.90
CA ARG A 203 -8.22 -10.39 25.69
C ARG A 203 -7.09 -10.30 26.71
N ASP A 204 -6.70 -11.42 27.31
CA ASP A 204 -5.58 -11.46 28.27
C ASP A 204 -4.24 -11.25 27.55
N ILE A 205 -4.07 -11.84 26.36
CA ILE A 205 -2.96 -11.58 25.42
C ILE A 205 -2.91 -10.10 24.98
N ILE A 206 -4.07 -9.45 24.76
CA ILE A 206 -4.15 -7.99 24.48
C ILE A 206 -3.65 -7.17 25.68
N ASP A 207 -4.03 -7.55 26.90
CA ASP A 207 -3.61 -6.86 28.11
C ASP A 207 -2.13 -7.09 28.46
N GLU A 208 -1.58 -8.26 28.12
CA GLU A 208 -0.15 -8.52 28.20
C GLU A 208 0.64 -7.67 27.19
N ALA A 209 0.19 -7.56 25.94
CA ALA A 209 0.79 -6.64 24.97
C ALA A 209 0.73 -5.18 25.48
N GLY A 210 -0.36 -4.81 26.15
CA GLY A 210 -0.51 -3.52 26.84
C GLY A 210 0.40 -3.32 28.06
N LYS A 211 0.90 -4.39 28.69
CA LYS A 211 1.96 -4.34 29.71
C LYS A 211 3.32 -4.16 29.05
N ALA A 212 3.64 -4.95 28.02
CA ALA A 212 4.93 -4.89 27.31
C ALA A 212 5.22 -3.48 26.77
N LEU A 213 4.24 -2.77 26.20
CA LEU A 213 4.41 -1.39 25.71
C LEU A 213 4.76 -0.35 26.81
N LYS A 214 4.62 -0.67 28.10
CA LYS A 214 5.00 0.21 29.23
C LYS A 214 6.48 0.16 29.57
N THR A 215 7.16 -0.96 29.26
CA THR A 215 8.57 -1.21 29.57
C THR A 215 9.43 -1.30 28.31
N MET A 216 8.89 -1.86 27.22
CA MET A 216 9.59 -2.04 25.95
C MET A 216 9.94 -0.70 25.30
N ALA A 217 11.21 -0.56 24.95
CA ALA A 217 11.79 0.62 24.30
C ALA A 217 11.21 0.86 22.88
N ARG A 218 11.14 2.12 22.45
CA ARG A 218 10.55 2.51 21.16
C ARG A 218 11.34 2.08 19.92
N ASP A 219 12.67 1.93 20.04
CA ASP A 219 13.59 1.60 18.93
C ASP A 219 14.89 0.96 19.48
N ALA A 220 14.78 -0.18 20.15
CA ALA A 220 15.92 -0.94 20.70
C ALA A 220 16.23 -2.19 19.86
N PRO A 221 17.50 -2.55 19.63
CA PRO A 221 17.87 -3.71 18.84
C PRO A 221 17.44 -5.03 19.50
N LEU A 222 16.91 -5.95 18.70
CA LEU A 222 16.45 -7.26 19.16
C LEU A 222 17.61 -8.28 19.26
N THR A 223 17.30 -9.49 19.72
CA THR A 223 18.15 -10.69 19.51
C THR A 223 18.18 -11.09 18.04
N TYR A 224 16.97 -11.24 17.47
CA TYR A 224 16.70 -11.69 16.12
C TYR A 224 17.09 -10.67 15.03
N GLY A 225 17.01 -11.10 13.77
CA GLY A 225 17.33 -10.31 12.59
C GLY A 225 18.82 -9.99 12.45
N ARG A 226 19.70 -10.75 13.11
CA ARG A 226 21.17 -10.52 13.16
C ARG A 226 21.54 -9.06 13.43
N GLN A 227 20.89 -8.46 14.43
CA GLN A 227 21.04 -7.04 14.84
C GLN A 227 20.55 -5.99 13.82
N SER A 228 19.94 -6.39 12.70
CA SER A 228 19.40 -5.44 11.69
C SER A 228 17.95 -5.00 11.94
N VAL A 229 17.31 -5.50 13.01
CA VAL A 229 15.89 -5.27 13.33
C VAL A 229 15.74 -4.80 14.77
N SER A 230 14.79 -3.89 15.02
CA SER A 230 14.54 -3.31 16.35
C SER A 230 13.10 -3.54 16.82
N THR A 231 12.80 -3.17 18.06
CA THR A 231 11.43 -3.14 18.59
C THR A 231 10.48 -2.31 17.72
N ILE A 232 11.00 -1.40 16.90
CA ILE A 232 10.21 -0.56 16.01
C ILE A 232 9.52 -1.34 14.88
N ASP A 233 10.06 -2.48 14.47
CA ASP A 233 9.45 -3.37 13.47
C ASP A 233 8.33 -4.23 14.09
N LEU A 234 8.26 -4.33 15.42
CA LEU A 234 7.24 -5.15 16.10
C LEU A 234 5.85 -4.48 16.08
N ARG A 235 5.77 -3.15 15.92
CA ARG A 235 4.48 -2.43 15.78
C ARG A 235 3.68 -2.88 14.55
N GLU A 236 4.35 -3.39 13.51
CA GLU A 236 3.69 -3.91 12.29
C GLU A 236 2.82 -5.15 12.58
N PHE A 237 3.12 -5.92 13.64
CA PHE A 237 2.22 -6.96 14.15
C PHE A 237 0.96 -6.37 14.80
N LEU A 238 1.12 -5.31 15.61
CA LEU A 238 0.05 -4.56 16.28
C LEU A 238 -0.73 -3.66 15.31
N GLY A 239 -1.48 -4.27 14.39
CA GLY A 239 -2.24 -3.54 13.38
C GLY A 239 -2.93 -4.42 12.34
N THR A 240 -3.35 -3.77 11.25
CA THR A 240 -3.83 -4.39 10.00
C THR A 240 -2.97 -3.95 8.81
N VAL A 241 -1.68 -3.73 9.06
CA VAL A 241 -0.67 -3.37 8.04
C VAL A 241 0.08 -4.61 7.59
N TRP A 242 0.57 -4.62 6.35
CA TRP A 242 1.37 -5.73 5.84
C TRP A 242 2.67 -5.90 6.63
N LEU A 243 2.99 -7.15 6.95
CA LEU A 243 4.29 -7.50 7.52
C LEU A 243 5.39 -7.28 6.46
N LYS A 244 6.52 -6.72 6.90
CA LYS A 244 7.68 -6.41 6.07
C LYS A 244 8.68 -7.57 6.09
N THR A 245 9.69 -7.52 5.22
CA THR A 245 10.85 -8.43 5.22
C THR A 245 11.41 -8.66 6.63
N ASN A 246 11.64 -7.60 7.41
CA ASN A 246 12.12 -7.69 8.79
C ASN A 246 11.23 -8.57 9.69
N ASN A 247 9.90 -8.49 9.56
CA ASN A 247 8.97 -9.33 10.32
C ASN A 247 9.06 -10.79 9.86
N ILE A 248 9.15 -11.03 8.54
CA ILE A 248 9.27 -12.37 7.97
C ILE A 248 10.58 -13.03 8.39
N ASP A 249 11.71 -12.34 8.25
CA ASP A 249 13.01 -12.91 8.56
C ASP A 249 13.19 -13.19 10.07
N ILE A 250 12.59 -12.40 10.97
CA ILE A 250 12.49 -12.78 12.40
C ILE A 250 11.70 -14.07 12.57
N MET A 251 10.51 -14.18 11.96
CA MET A 251 9.67 -15.38 12.09
C MET A 251 10.36 -16.63 11.53
N MET A 252 11.12 -16.51 10.43
CA MET A 252 11.88 -17.64 9.90
C MET A 252 13.13 -17.98 10.74
N GLU A 253 13.78 -17.01 11.38
CA GLU A 253 14.93 -17.25 12.28
C GLU A 253 14.45 -17.94 13.57
N ASP A 254 13.35 -17.48 14.16
CA ASP A 254 12.66 -18.12 15.29
C ASP A 254 12.17 -19.54 14.97
N LEU A 255 11.62 -19.76 13.77
CA LEU A 255 11.26 -21.10 13.29
C LEU A 255 12.50 -21.99 13.02
N ALA A 256 13.62 -21.41 12.62
CA ALA A 256 14.90 -22.12 12.48
C ALA A 256 15.47 -22.55 13.84
N ASP A 257 15.46 -21.68 14.84
CA ASP A 257 15.89 -21.98 16.22
C ASP A 257 15.02 -23.08 16.84
N ARG A 258 13.69 -23.05 16.61
CA ARG A 258 12.78 -24.13 17.01
C ARG A 258 13.08 -25.46 16.31
N VAL A 259 13.42 -25.44 15.01
CA VAL A 259 13.83 -26.66 14.27
C VAL A 259 15.17 -27.18 14.75
N ALA A 260 16.13 -26.32 15.07
CA ALA A 260 17.43 -26.72 15.64
C ALA A 260 17.29 -27.34 17.05
N SER A 261 16.27 -26.91 17.80
CA SER A 261 15.97 -27.39 19.16
C SER A 261 15.17 -28.70 19.21
N ASP A 262 14.62 -29.18 18.09
CA ASP A 262 13.84 -30.43 18.01
C ASP A 262 14.64 -31.53 17.27
N PRO A 263 15.19 -32.55 17.97
CA PRO A 263 15.98 -33.60 17.35
C PRO A 263 15.26 -34.41 16.26
N GLY A 264 13.92 -34.45 16.27
CA GLY A 264 13.11 -35.17 15.28
C GLY A 264 13.15 -34.55 13.89
N VAL A 265 13.36 -33.22 13.80
CA VAL A 265 13.41 -32.44 12.55
C VAL A 265 14.76 -31.75 12.30
N ALA A 266 15.58 -31.46 13.32
CA ALA A 266 16.87 -30.77 13.18
C ALA A 266 17.80 -31.40 12.14
N GLY A 267 17.87 -32.74 12.11
CA GLY A 267 18.67 -33.49 11.15
C GLY A 267 18.12 -33.53 9.72
N LYS A 268 16.84 -33.18 9.51
CA LYS A 268 16.10 -33.38 8.25
C LYS A 268 15.71 -32.10 7.54
N VAL A 269 15.42 -31.04 8.30
CA VAL A 269 14.85 -29.79 7.78
C VAL A 269 15.90 -28.67 7.79
N ILE A 270 15.87 -27.83 6.76
CA ILE A 270 16.46 -26.49 6.74
C ILE A 270 15.30 -25.49 6.72
N VAL A 271 15.35 -24.49 7.59
CA VAL A 271 14.48 -23.30 7.51
C VAL A 271 15.32 -22.16 6.91
N ALA A 272 14.86 -21.59 5.80
CA ALA A 272 15.59 -20.55 5.07
C ALA A 272 14.86 -19.20 5.13
N PRO A 273 15.58 -18.07 5.31
CA PRO A 273 15.00 -16.73 5.29
C PRO A 273 14.70 -16.26 3.85
N LEU A 274 14.05 -15.11 3.69
CA LEU A 274 13.66 -14.57 2.38
C LEU A 274 14.84 -14.36 1.41
N ALA A 275 16.04 -14.16 1.95
CA ALA A 275 17.27 -14.10 1.18
C ALA A 275 17.49 -15.32 0.25
N PHE A 276 16.97 -16.50 0.60
CA PHE A 276 17.00 -17.69 -0.26
C PHE A 276 16.18 -17.49 -1.55
N ALA A 277 14.89 -17.18 -1.45
CA ALA A 277 14.04 -16.94 -2.62
C ALA A 277 14.55 -15.77 -3.47
N ASN A 278 15.05 -14.70 -2.83
CA ASN A 278 15.68 -13.57 -3.51
C ASN A 278 16.95 -13.99 -4.28
N ALA A 279 17.79 -14.87 -3.72
CA ALA A 279 18.96 -15.40 -4.42
C ALA A 279 18.57 -16.29 -5.61
N VAL A 280 17.48 -17.06 -5.52
CA VAL A 280 16.94 -17.84 -6.65
C VAL A 280 16.44 -16.93 -7.78
N LEU A 281 15.76 -15.83 -7.44
CA LEU A 281 15.29 -14.83 -8.40
C LEU A 281 16.44 -14.03 -9.04
N ALA A 282 17.52 -13.78 -8.31
CA ALA A 282 18.71 -13.08 -8.81
C ALA A 282 19.62 -13.95 -9.68
N ALA A 283 19.62 -15.28 -9.49
CA ALA A 283 20.48 -16.21 -10.21
C ALA A 283 20.11 -16.34 -11.70
N ARG A 284 21.07 -16.04 -12.59
CA ARG A 284 20.89 -16.21 -14.03
C ARG A 284 21.03 -17.67 -14.45
N LYS A 285 20.48 -18.03 -15.62
CA LYS A 285 20.58 -19.37 -16.19
C LYS A 285 22.05 -19.79 -16.34
N GLY A 286 22.45 -20.86 -15.64
CA GLY A 286 23.82 -21.38 -15.64
C GLY A 286 24.78 -20.72 -14.62
N GLU A 287 24.31 -19.80 -13.77
CA GLU A 287 25.17 -19.04 -12.85
C GLU A 287 25.03 -19.48 -11.38
N TYR A 288 24.78 -20.77 -11.15
CA TYR A 288 24.57 -21.36 -9.81
C TYR A 288 25.88 -21.82 -9.13
N THR A 289 27.03 -21.30 -9.54
CA THR A 289 28.35 -21.66 -8.98
C THR A 289 28.61 -20.98 -7.64
N ARG A 290 29.63 -21.45 -6.90
CA ARG A 290 30.09 -20.86 -5.64
C ARG A 290 30.38 -19.37 -5.73
N GLU A 291 30.92 -18.90 -6.84
CA GLU A 291 31.35 -17.51 -7.04
C GLU A 291 30.13 -16.61 -7.28
N LYS A 292 29.19 -17.08 -8.12
CA LYS A 292 28.07 -16.30 -8.64
C LYS A 292 26.80 -16.40 -7.81
N ALA A 293 26.57 -17.51 -7.12
CA ALA A 293 25.39 -17.79 -6.30
C ALA A 293 25.76 -18.32 -4.90
N ARG A 294 26.69 -17.64 -4.22
CA ARG A 294 27.25 -18.01 -2.89
C ARG A 294 26.23 -18.59 -1.89
N LEU A 295 25.04 -18.00 -1.78
CA LEU A 295 24.01 -18.46 -0.84
C LEU A 295 23.35 -19.78 -1.28
N LEU A 296 23.04 -19.94 -2.57
CA LEU A 296 22.43 -21.17 -3.09
C LEU A 296 23.42 -22.34 -3.04
N HIS A 297 24.70 -22.08 -3.30
CA HIS A 297 25.76 -23.07 -3.14
C HIS A 297 26.00 -23.45 -1.65
N ARG A 298 25.78 -22.53 -0.70
CA ARG A 298 25.77 -22.90 0.73
C ARG A 298 24.65 -23.89 1.03
N TYR A 299 23.41 -23.63 0.58
CA TYR A 299 22.30 -24.56 0.78
C TYR A 299 22.50 -25.88 0.03
N GLU A 300 23.18 -25.87 -1.12
CA GLU A 300 23.60 -27.08 -1.83
C GLU A 300 24.53 -27.96 -0.96
N CYS A 301 25.60 -27.38 -0.39
CA CYS A 301 26.47 -28.06 0.56
C CYS A 301 25.69 -28.57 1.77
N GLU A 302 24.87 -27.71 2.41
CA GLU A 302 24.13 -28.05 3.62
C GLU A 302 23.15 -29.23 3.42
N VAL A 303 22.50 -29.31 2.25
CA VAL A 303 21.66 -30.46 1.88
C VAL A 303 22.48 -31.72 1.59
N LYS A 304 23.57 -31.62 0.82
CA LYS A 304 24.38 -32.78 0.41
C LYS A 304 25.20 -33.38 1.56
N GLU A 305 25.84 -32.54 2.35
CA GLU A 305 26.79 -32.93 3.41
C GLU A 305 26.04 -33.45 4.65
N HIS A 306 24.91 -32.82 5.01
CA HIS A 306 24.09 -33.24 6.15
C HIS A 306 22.85 -34.06 5.77
N LYS A 307 22.69 -34.45 4.50
CA LYS A 307 21.58 -35.28 3.97
C LYS A 307 20.19 -34.75 4.32
N LYS A 308 20.01 -33.42 4.29
CA LYS A 308 18.73 -32.79 4.64
C LYS A 308 17.64 -33.20 3.65
N GLU A 309 16.49 -33.61 4.17
CA GLU A 309 15.35 -34.08 3.38
C GLU A 309 14.57 -32.92 2.77
N ARG A 310 14.46 -31.76 3.46
CA ARG A 310 13.59 -30.65 3.06
C ARG A 310 14.18 -29.26 3.34
N ILE A 311 13.94 -28.29 2.43
CA ILE A 311 14.08 -26.85 2.69
C ILE A 311 12.68 -26.23 2.78
N VAL A 312 12.43 -25.43 3.81
CA VAL A 312 11.19 -24.64 3.99
C VAL A 312 11.56 -23.15 3.97
N PHE A 313 10.84 -22.34 3.19
CA PHE A 313 11.22 -20.94 2.92
C PHE A 313 9.99 -20.03 2.66
N PRO A 314 10.08 -18.73 2.99
CA PRO A 314 9.09 -17.75 2.56
C PRO A 314 9.40 -17.27 1.14
N ALA A 315 8.37 -16.96 0.38
CA ALA A 315 8.49 -16.20 -0.86
C ALA A 315 7.57 -14.98 -0.83
N ASN A 316 8.02 -13.88 -1.45
CA ASN A 316 7.18 -12.72 -1.70
C ASN A 316 6.72 -12.71 -3.15
N VAL A 317 5.40 -12.71 -3.38
CA VAL A 317 4.82 -12.62 -4.72
C VAL A 317 4.49 -11.16 -5.02
N ALA A 318 4.99 -10.68 -6.16
CA ALA A 318 4.74 -9.34 -6.72
C ALA A 318 5.01 -8.14 -5.79
N ASN A 319 5.85 -8.29 -4.75
CA ASN A 319 6.11 -7.28 -3.70
C ASN A 319 4.87 -6.93 -2.86
N CYS A 320 3.85 -7.79 -2.82
CA CYS A 320 2.57 -7.52 -2.17
C CYS A 320 1.96 -8.68 -1.36
N HIS A 321 2.47 -9.90 -1.52
CA HIS A 321 1.89 -11.09 -0.90
C HIS A 321 2.97 -12.05 -0.38
N TRP A 322 2.66 -12.84 0.63
CA TRP A 322 3.59 -13.77 1.27
C TRP A 322 3.05 -15.20 1.19
N ILE A 323 3.84 -16.12 0.64
CA ILE A 323 3.49 -17.54 0.48
C ILE A 323 4.57 -18.43 1.07
N ALA A 324 4.19 -19.65 1.46
CA ALA A 324 5.12 -20.67 1.92
C ALA A 324 5.58 -21.54 0.74
N GLY A 325 6.85 -21.94 0.74
CA GLY A 325 7.40 -22.91 -0.19
C GLY A 325 8.19 -24.00 0.53
N VAL A 326 8.07 -25.23 0.03
CA VAL A 326 8.84 -26.39 0.48
C VAL A 326 9.51 -27.03 -0.74
N ILE A 327 10.77 -27.42 -0.58
CA ILE A 327 11.48 -28.32 -1.50
C ILE A 327 11.67 -29.63 -0.75
N ASP A 328 11.16 -30.74 -1.29
CA ASP A 328 11.39 -32.08 -0.78
C ASP A 328 12.38 -32.82 -1.69
N PHE A 329 13.56 -33.13 -1.16
CA PHE A 329 14.64 -33.80 -1.91
C PHE A 329 14.47 -35.32 -2.01
N ARG A 330 13.59 -35.91 -1.18
CA ARG A 330 13.28 -37.34 -1.16
C ARG A 330 12.19 -37.69 -2.17
N HIS A 331 11.13 -36.89 -2.22
CA HIS A 331 10.02 -37.03 -3.16
C HIS A 331 10.25 -36.28 -4.48
N LYS A 332 11.25 -35.39 -4.52
CA LYS A 332 11.52 -34.46 -5.62
C LYS A 332 10.32 -33.58 -5.97
N THR A 333 9.69 -32.98 -4.96
CA THR A 333 8.60 -32.02 -5.15
C THR A 333 9.03 -30.61 -4.76
N ILE A 334 8.39 -29.62 -5.37
CA ILE A 334 8.38 -28.23 -4.93
C ILE A 334 6.92 -27.89 -4.66
N SER A 335 6.52 -27.80 -3.40
CA SER A 335 5.11 -27.57 -3.03
C SER A 335 4.96 -26.19 -2.40
N PHE A 336 3.98 -25.42 -2.87
CA PHE A 336 3.65 -24.10 -2.33
C PHE A 336 2.34 -24.13 -1.54
N GLY A 337 2.15 -23.18 -0.63
CA GLY A 337 0.87 -22.91 0.02
C GLY A 337 0.58 -21.42 0.00
N ASP A 338 -0.53 -21.03 -0.64
CA ASP A 338 -0.94 -19.64 -0.81
C ASP A 338 -2.29 -19.40 -0.11
N SER A 339 -2.27 -18.61 0.96
CA SER A 339 -3.46 -18.28 1.74
C SER A 339 -4.57 -17.55 0.97
N MET A 340 -4.28 -17.12 -0.26
CA MET A 340 -5.16 -16.43 -1.21
C MET A 340 -5.08 -17.07 -2.63
N SER A 341 -4.84 -18.38 -2.74
CA SER A 341 -4.58 -19.10 -4.01
C SER A 341 -5.62 -18.92 -5.13
N GLU A 342 -6.85 -18.55 -4.83
CA GLU A 342 -7.87 -18.14 -5.81
C GLU A 342 -7.44 -16.92 -6.68
N TRP A 343 -6.44 -16.13 -6.25
CA TRP A 343 -6.17 -14.79 -6.78
C TRP A 343 -4.82 -14.63 -7.49
N VAL A 344 -3.77 -15.35 -7.06
CA VAL A 344 -2.40 -15.17 -7.55
C VAL A 344 -1.67 -16.52 -7.54
N ALA A 345 -0.94 -16.83 -8.62
CA ALA A 345 -0.01 -17.97 -8.65
C ALA A 345 1.42 -17.53 -8.27
N PRO A 346 2.26 -18.43 -7.70
CA PRO A 346 3.68 -18.17 -7.47
C PRO A 346 4.41 -17.67 -8.72
N GLU A 347 5.32 -16.70 -8.59
CA GLU A 347 5.98 -16.09 -9.76
C GLU A 347 6.75 -17.14 -10.59
N GLU A 348 6.45 -17.25 -11.89
CA GLU A 348 7.11 -18.19 -12.81
C GLU A 348 8.64 -18.09 -12.79
N ARG A 349 9.19 -16.90 -12.51
CA ARG A 349 10.63 -16.68 -12.37
C ARG A 349 11.22 -17.40 -11.15
N LEU A 350 10.49 -17.45 -10.05
CA LEU A 350 10.88 -18.18 -8.83
C LEU A 350 10.81 -19.68 -9.09
N VAL A 351 9.66 -20.19 -9.58
CA VAL A 351 9.47 -21.62 -9.86
C VAL A 351 10.48 -22.12 -10.89
N GLY A 352 10.63 -21.42 -12.01
CA GLY A 352 11.64 -21.73 -13.02
C GLY A 352 13.08 -21.55 -12.51
N GLY A 353 13.30 -20.64 -11.54
CA GLY A 353 14.59 -20.46 -10.87
C GLY A 353 14.97 -21.63 -9.98
N LEU A 354 14.02 -22.13 -9.19
CA LEU A 354 14.15 -23.33 -8.35
C LEU A 354 14.39 -24.55 -9.25
N MET A 355 13.54 -24.77 -10.26
CA MET A 355 13.69 -25.88 -11.20
C MET A 355 15.07 -25.90 -11.87
N ARG A 356 15.59 -24.75 -12.31
CA ARG A 356 16.95 -24.66 -12.88
C ARG A 356 18.03 -25.00 -11.86
N TRP A 357 17.95 -24.45 -10.64
CA TRP A 357 18.91 -24.74 -9.58
C TRP A 357 18.94 -26.24 -9.23
N LEU A 358 17.76 -26.82 -9.01
CA LEU A 358 17.57 -28.23 -8.67
C LEU A 358 17.99 -29.17 -9.80
N GLN A 359 17.73 -28.79 -11.06
CA GLN A 359 18.18 -29.53 -12.24
C GLN A 359 19.71 -29.58 -12.37
N MET A 360 20.41 -28.49 -12.05
CA MET A 360 21.87 -28.44 -12.13
C MET A 360 22.55 -29.07 -10.92
N GLN A 361 22.13 -28.75 -9.70
CA GLN A 361 22.86 -29.15 -8.49
C GLN A 361 22.39 -30.49 -7.88
N PHE A 362 21.19 -30.97 -8.20
CA PHE A 362 20.60 -32.19 -7.63
C PHE A 362 20.12 -33.19 -8.70
N GLY A 363 20.57 -33.03 -9.96
CA GLY A 363 20.23 -33.91 -11.08
C GLY A 363 18.80 -33.78 -11.61
N GLY A 364 17.96 -32.95 -10.98
CA GLY A 364 16.60 -32.66 -11.44
C GLY A 364 15.62 -33.82 -11.34
N GLY A 365 14.62 -33.79 -12.22
CA GLY A 365 13.42 -34.63 -12.08
C GLY A 365 12.51 -34.18 -10.94
N PHE A 366 12.44 -32.87 -10.66
CA PHE A 366 11.52 -32.30 -9.68
C PHE A 366 10.18 -31.93 -10.33
N SER A 367 9.08 -32.19 -9.63
CA SER A 367 7.75 -31.65 -9.96
C SER A 367 7.48 -30.35 -9.20
N CYS A 368 6.44 -29.61 -9.59
CA CYS A 368 5.96 -28.43 -8.84
C CYS A 368 4.46 -28.54 -8.60
N GLU A 369 4.06 -28.39 -7.35
CA GLU A 369 2.69 -28.47 -6.86
C GLU A 369 2.26 -27.09 -6.38
N TYR A 370 1.40 -26.47 -7.19
CA TYR A 370 0.72 -25.24 -6.81
C TYR A 370 -0.36 -25.58 -5.77
N ASP A 371 -0.30 -24.92 -4.60
CA ASP A 371 -1.20 -25.15 -3.47
C ASP A 371 -1.15 -26.58 -2.86
N GLY A 372 0.01 -27.24 -2.96
CA GLY A 372 0.25 -28.57 -2.39
C GLY A 372 0.55 -28.62 -0.88
N LEU A 373 0.64 -27.48 -0.18
CA LEU A 373 0.83 -27.42 1.28
C LEU A 373 -0.48 -27.20 2.03
N GLU A 374 -0.69 -27.86 3.15
CA GLU A 374 -1.81 -27.54 4.05
C GLU A 374 -1.63 -26.13 4.66
N HIS A 375 -2.52 -25.19 4.33
CA HIS A 375 -2.49 -23.80 4.80
C HIS A 375 -3.85 -23.30 5.31
N GLY A 376 -3.85 -22.15 5.98
CA GLY A 376 -5.07 -21.44 6.33
C GLY A 376 -5.65 -20.64 5.15
N ASN A 377 -6.97 -20.63 4.98
CA ASN A 377 -7.65 -19.77 4.00
C ASN A 377 -7.83 -18.35 4.60
N GLN A 378 -7.28 -17.33 3.93
CA GLN A 378 -7.27 -15.94 4.40
C GLN A 378 -8.42 -15.12 3.80
N GLN A 379 -9.26 -14.57 4.69
CA GLN A 379 -10.40 -13.73 4.32
C GLN A 379 -10.16 -12.23 4.47
N ASP A 380 -9.01 -11.84 5.01
CA ASP A 380 -8.54 -10.45 5.07
C ASP A 380 -7.47 -10.19 3.99
N ASN A 381 -6.93 -8.96 3.94
CA ASN A 381 -5.90 -8.58 2.99
C ASN A 381 -4.55 -8.21 3.65
N PHE A 382 -4.25 -8.69 4.86
CA PHE A 382 -3.04 -8.29 5.62
C PHE A 382 -2.41 -9.38 6.51
N SER A 383 -3.00 -10.57 6.61
CA SER A 383 -2.51 -11.66 7.46
C SER A 383 -1.55 -12.62 6.76
N CYS A 384 -1.32 -12.49 5.45
CA CYS A 384 -0.55 -13.46 4.65
C CYS A 384 0.84 -13.80 5.21
N GLY A 385 1.57 -12.84 5.78
CA GLY A 385 2.85 -13.13 6.45
C GLY A 385 2.73 -14.07 7.66
N VAL A 386 1.61 -14.03 8.39
CA VAL A 386 1.33 -14.91 9.55
C VAL A 386 0.75 -16.26 9.10
N VAL A 387 -0.04 -16.28 8.02
CA VAL A 387 -0.56 -17.54 7.46
C VAL A 387 0.57 -18.33 6.76
N MET A 388 1.48 -17.64 6.07
CA MET A 388 2.72 -18.19 5.53
C MET A 388 3.57 -18.84 6.64
N GLU A 389 3.78 -18.12 7.75
CA GLU A 389 4.53 -18.64 8.90
C GLU A 389 3.88 -19.91 9.45
N ASN A 390 2.57 -19.89 9.69
CA ASN A 390 1.82 -21.07 10.15
C ASN A 390 1.86 -22.24 9.15
N THR A 391 1.88 -21.95 7.84
CA THR A 391 2.01 -22.98 6.79
C THR A 391 3.42 -23.61 6.81
N CYS A 392 4.46 -22.80 7.01
CA CYS A 392 5.81 -23.29 7.26
C CYS A 392 5.86 -24.15 8.54
N GLN A 393 5.24 -23.73 9.65
CA GLN A 393 5.13 -24.55 10.85
C GLN A 393 4.38 -25.87 10.60
N ARG A 394 3.28 -25.85 9.83
CA ARG A 394 2.46 -27.03 9.52
C ARG A 394 3.24 -28.06 8.71
N ALA A 395 3.98 -27.62 7.69
CA ALA A 395 4.81 -28.48 6.87
C ALA A 395 5.96 -29.14 7.66
N ILE A 396 6.51 -28.45 8.66
CA ILE A 396 7.59 -28.96 9.52
C ILE A 396 7.04 -29.86 10.63
N PHE A 397 5.98 -29.41 11.31
CA PHE A 397 5.37 -30.03 12.48
C PHE A 397 3.89 -30.38 12.18
N PRO A 398 3.57 -31.63 11.76
CA PRO A 398 2.22 -32.02 11.32
C PRO A 398 1.11 -31.93 12.38
N ASN A 399 1.44 -31.66 13.64
CA ASN A 399 0.48 -31.44 14.73
C ASN A 399 0.18 -29.95 14.99
N THR A 400 0.86 -29.01 14.31
CA THR A 400 0.53 -27.58 14.40
C THR A 400 -0.87 -27.33 13.84
N PRO A 401 -1.78 -26.68 14.59
CA PRO A 401 -3.10 -26.33 14.08
C PRO A 401 -3.02 -25.34 12.91
N LEU A 402 -3.85 -25.55 11.89
CA LEU A 402 -3.99 -24.59 10.79
C LEU A 402 -4.59 -23.27 11.28
N TRP A 403 -4.02 -22.16 10.79
CA TRP A 403 -4.55 -20.82 11.02
C TRP A 403 -5.94 -20.67 10.39
N ILE A 404 -6.81 -19.94 11.08
CA ILE A 404 -8.17 -19.65 10.64
C ILE A 404 -8.49 -18.17 10.90
N PRO A 405 -9.34 -17.49 10.09
CA PRO A 405 -9.54 -16.04 10.14
C PRO A 405 -9.85 -15.44 11.52
N ARG A 406 -10.54 -16.17 12.40
CA ARG A 406 -10.83 -15.71 13.78
C ARG A 406 -9.57 -15.54 14.66
N LEU A 407 -8.44 -16.16 14.29
CA LEU A 407 -7.17 -16.06 15.00
C LEU A 407 -6.26 -14.94 14.49
N ALA A 408 -6.65 -14.19 13.45
CA ALA A 408 -5.83 -13.13 12.83
C ALA A 408 -5.26 -12.11 13.85
N VAL A 409 -6.08 -11.69 14.81
CA VAL A 409 -5.68 -10.76 15.88
C VAL A 409 -4.76 -11.44 16.89
N ARG A 410 -5.13 -12.65 17.34
CA ARG A 410 -4.40 -13.41 18.36
C ARG A 410 -3.00 -13.80 17.89
N ALA A 411 -2.88 -14.41 16.71
CA ALA A 411 -1.60 -14.86 16.16
C ALA A 411 -0.62 -13.69 15.94
N ARG A 412 -1.12 -12.49 15.58
CA ARG A 412 -0.31 -11.26 15.51
C ARG A 412 0.20 -10.81 16.89
N LEU A 413 -0.63 -10.91 17.93
CA LEU A 413 -0.24 -10.54 19.29
C LEU A 413 0.75 -11.55 19.91
N GLU A 414 0.58 -12.84 19.64
CA GLU A 414 1.50 -13.90 20.10
C GLU A 414 2.91 -13.68 19.52
N HIS A 415 3.01 -13.36 18.21
CA HIS A 415 4.28 -12.95 17.60
C HIS A 415 4.83 -11.65 18.21
N PHE A 416 4.00 -10.62 18.42
CA PHE A 416 4.44 -9.38 19.07
C PHE A 416 5.04 -9.65 20.46
N LEU A 417 4.34 -10.41 21.31
CA LEU A 417 4.77 -10.73 22.67
C LEU A 417 6.06 -11.53 22.70
N LYS A 418 6.16 -12.57 21.87
CA LYS A 418 7.32 -13.47 21.79
C LYS A 418 8.62 -12.72 21.46
N TYR A 419 8.55 -11.68 20.65
CA TYR A 419 9.74 -10.86 20.31
C TYR A 419 9.93 -9.69 21.29
N ALA A 420 8.84 -9.14 21.85
CA ALA A 420 8.91 -8.09 22.85
C ALA A 420 9.50 -8.57 24.20
N SER A 421 9.17 -9.79 24.65
CA SER A 421 9.64 -10.31 25.95
C SER A 421 11.17 -10.34 26.02
N THR A 422 11.83 -10.81 24.95
CA THR A 422 13.31 -10.85 24.85
C THR A 422 13.98 -9.48 25.01
N GLN A 423 13.26 -8.39 24.75
CA GLN A 423 13.76 -7.03 25.00
C GLN A 423 13.44 -6.54 26.42
N VAL A 424 12.26 -6.89 26.96
CA VAL A 424 11.87 -6.57 28.35
C VAL A 424 12.77 -7.28 29.36
N GLU A 425 12.99 -8.59 29.19
CA GLU A 425 13.90 -9.42 30.01
C GLU A 425 15.33 -8.84 30.05
N ARG A 426 15.81 -8.31 28.92
CA ARG A 426 17.11 -7.62 28.82
C ARG A 426 17.16 -6.29 29.60
N VAL A 427 16.06 -5.54 29.64
CA VAL A 427 15.97 -4.28 30.42
C VAL A 427 15.91 -4.60 31.91
N GLU A 428 15.12 -5.59 32.30
CA GLU A 428 15.00 -6.03 33.70
C GLU A 428 16.31 -6.59 34.23
N SER A 429 17.01 -7.42 33.44
CA SER A 429 18.33 -7.98 33.79
C SER A 429 19.38 -6.88 34.03
N LYS A 430 19.49 -5.91 33.10
CA LYS A 430 20.41 -4.76 33.27
C LYS A 430 20.06 -3.88 34.47
N THR A 431 18.76 -3.72 34.75
CA THR A 431 18.30 -2.96 35.91
C THR A 431 18.70 -3.67 37.21
N ALA A 432 18.54 -5.00 37.27
CA ALA A 432 18.99 -5.81 38.39
C ALA A 432 20.52 -5.74 38.57
N GLU A 433 21.31 -5.94 37.52
CA GLU A 433 22.79 -5.81 37.58
C GLU A 433 23.25 -4.42 38.09
N THR A 434 22.53 -3.36 37.70
CA THR A 434 22.84 -1.98 38.14
C THR A 434 22.50 -1.78 39.61
N VAL A 435 21.40 -2.35 40.10
CA VAL A 435 20.99 -2.27 41.53
C VAL A 435 21.85 -3.18 42.43
N PHE A 436 22.32 -4.32 41.93
CA PHE A 436 23.12 -5.29 42.70
C PHE A 436 24.64 -5.06 42.65
N ARG A 437 25.14 -4.01 41.98
CA ARG A 437 26.52 -3.55 42.17
C ARG A 437 26.62 -2.72 43.47
N PRO A 438 27.28 -3.22 44.54
CA PRO A 438 27.56 -2.37 45.69
C PRO A 438 28.51 -1.25 45.29
N ALA A 439 28.28 -0.04 45.80
CA ALA A 439 29.09 1.13 45.50
C ALA A 439 30.49 1.03 46.13
N GLN A 440 31.41 0.33 45.45
CA GLN A 440 32.82 0.42 45.77
C GLN A 440 33.29 1.86 45.54
N LYS A 441 33.80 2.50 46.60
CA LYS A 441 34.43 3.82 46.49
C LYS A 441 35.71 3.68 45.68
N GLU A 442 35.72 4.23 44.48
CA GLU A 442 36.94 4.48 43.74
C GLU A 442 37.73 5.57 44.47
N ASN A 443 38.75 5.16 45.23
CA ASN A 443 39.75 6.10 45.76
C ASN A 443 40.65 6.53 44.59
N GLU A 444 40.57 7.80 44.18
CA GLU A 444 41.50 8.38 43.23
C GLU A 444 42.93 8.31 43.80
N VAL A 445 43.79 7.49 43.19
CA VAL A 445 45.24 7.55 43.42
C VAL A 445 45.83 8.45 42.35
N LEU A 446 46.12 9.70 42.72
CA LEU A 446 46.87 10.63 41.90
C LEU A 446 48.31 10.10 41.69
N CYS A 447 48.63 9.73 40.45
CA CYS A 447 50.00 9.49 40.02
C CYS A 447 50.42 10.57 39.01
N GLU A 448 51.38 11.40 39.40
CA GLU A 448 51.90 12.48 38.57
C GLU A 448 52.73 11.95 37.39
N HIS A 449 52.57 12.57 36.22
CA HIS A 449 53.34 12.25 35.02
C HIS A 449 54.41 13.33 34.77
N PRO A 450 55.72 13.04 34.89
CA PRO A 450 56.77 14.01 34.60
C PRO A 450 56.96 14.19 33.09
N ALA A 451 57.26 15.43 32.67
CA ALA A 451 57.41 15.78 31.26
C ALA A 451 58.88 15.85 30.81
N PHE A 452 59.20 15.12 29.74
CA PHE A 452 60.38 15.31 28.87
C PHE A 452 59.98 14.89 27.45
N GLY A 453 60.53 15.42 26.36
CA GLY A 453 61.62 16.39 26.24
C GLY A 453 62.52 16.02 25.06
N ALA A 454 62.15 16.44 23.85
CA ALA A 454 62.74 15.91 22.61
C ALA A 454 64.19 16.37 22.33
N ARG A 455 65.01 15.48 21.75
CA ARG A 455 66.27 15.81 21.04
C ARG A 455 66.59 14.79 19.93
N VAL A 456 67.46 15.20 19.02
CA VAL A 456 67.77 14.54 17.73
C VAL A 456 69.27 14.22 17.64
N GLY A 457 69.68 13.08 17.06
CA GLY A 457 71.12 12.82 16.83
C GLY A 457 71.53 11.46 16.19
N ARG A 458 71.51 11.40 14.84
CA ARG A 458 72.45 10.78 13.86
C ARG A 458 73.24 9.47 14.12
N GLY A 459 73.56 8.77 13.02
CA GLY A 459 74.56 7.69 12.91
C GLY A 459 73.92 6.32 12.60
N ASP A 460 73.99 5.66 11.43
CA ASP A 460 74.84 5.60 10.21
C ASP A 460 75.72 4.32 10.15
N HIS A 461 75.70 3.62 9.00
CA HIS A 461 76.52 2.44 8.60
C HIS A 461 76.26 1.10 9.37
N ASN A 462 76.32 -0.12 8.79
CA ASN A 462 76.59 -0.66 7.43
C ASN A 462 75.73 -1.95 7.22
N PHE A 463 75.38 -2.44 6.03
CA PHE A 463 76.20 -3.24 5.06
C PHE A 463 76.89 -4.46 5.72
N GLU A 464 76.75 -5.73 5.29
CA GLU A 464 76.07 -6.39 4.13
C GLU A 464 75.24 -7.63 4.65
N ASP A 465 74.86 -8.74 3.99
CA ASP A 465 75.23 -9.46 2.74
C ASP A 465 74.00 -10.30 2.20
N ASN A 466 74.22 -11.34 1.35
CA ASN A 466 73.28 -11.79 0.32
C ASN A 466 72.54 -13.15 0.48
N THR A 467 71.50 -13.28 -0.37
CA THR A 467 70.61 -14.42 -0.70
C THR A 467 71.12 -15.88 -0.60
N GLN A 468 70.21 -16.83 -0.33
CA GLN A 468 69.84 -17.89 -1.33
C GLN A 468 68.58 -18.75 -1.02
N SER A 469 67.90 -19.13 -2.11
CA SER A 469 67.10 -20.37 -2.36
C SER A 469 65.86 -20.78 -1.52
N LEU A 470 64.68 -20.54 -2.11
CA LEU A 470 63.57 -21.50 -2.37
C LEU A 470 63.21 -22.62 -1.34
N ALA A 471 61.94 -22.67 -0.88
CA ALA A 471 60.93 -23.61 -1.42
C ALA A 471 59.56 -23.65 -0.66
N HIS A 472 58.47 -23.76 -1.44
CA HIS A 472 57.21 -24.47 -1.13
C HIS A 472 56.52 -24.31 0.26
N GLY A 473 55.76 -23.22 0.43
CA GLY A 473 54.69 -23.17 1.44
C GLY A 473 53.47 -24.01 1.04
N ARG A 474 53.24 -25.16 1.70
CA ARG A 474 52.09 -26.05 1.42
C ARG A 474 50.93 -25.79 2.37
N ARG A 475 49.72 -25.66 1.83
CA ARG A 475 48.49 -25.25 2.54
C ARG A 475 47.78 -26.47 3.16
N VAL A 476 47.60 -26.48 4.48
CA VAL A 476 46.84 -27.51 5.23
C VAL A 476 45.62 -26.86 5.89
N ARG A 477 44.55 -27.63 6.08
CA ARG A 477 43.27 -27.18 6.66
C ARG A 477 43.25 -27.43 8.17
N ILE A 478 42.43 -26.68 8.88
CA ILE A 478 41.95 -27.05 10.23
C ILE A 478 40.50 -27.50 10.07
N THR A 479 40.24 -28.76 10.41
CA THR A 479 38.95 -29.34 10.79
C THR A 479 39.18 -30.17 12.04
N ASP A 480 38.09 -30.61 12.67
CA ASP A 480 38.08 -31.60 13.75
C ASP A 480 38.64 -31.10 15.10
N LEU A 481 37.73 -30.82 16.04
CA LEU A 481 37.45 -31.77 17.13
C LEU A 481 36.28 -31.29 18.01
N LEU A 482 35.26 -32.13 18.13
CA LEU A 482 34.26 -32.11 19.21
C LEU A 482 34.11 -33.53 19.74
N ASN A 483 34.52 -33.78 20.99
CA ASN A 483 33.62 -34.29 22.03
C ASN A 483 34.32 -34.38 23.40
N PRO A 484 33.56 -34.46 24.51
CA PRO A 484 34.11 -34.51 25.87
C PRO A 484 34.23 -35.95 26.39
N GLN A 485 34.96 -36.12 27.49
CA GLN A 485 34.44 -36.90 28.64
C GLN A 485 35.14 -36.47 29.95
N ASP A 486 34.35 -36.58 31.03
CA ASP A 486 34.68 -36.88 32.43
C ASP A 486 36.11 -36.63 32.95
N ASP A 487 36.20 -35.81 34.01
CA ASP A 487 36.66 -36.35 35.30
C ASP A 487 36.10 -35.54 36.48
N ALA A 488 35.97 -36.15 37.66
CA ALA A 488 35.33 -35.54 38.82
C ALA A 488 36.26 -35.46 40.05
N ILE A 489 36.14 -34.40 40.85
CA ILE A 489 36.59 -34.37 42.26
C ILE A 489 35.74 -33.38 43.06
N SER A 490 35.50 -33.73 44.33
CA SER A 490 34.64 -33.00 45.28
C SER A 490 35.38 -31.87 46.00
N ILE A 491 34.64 -30.85 46.48
CA ILE A 491 34.68 -30.40 47.89
C ILE A 491 33.50 -29.46 48.25
N GLN A 492 32.64 -29.96 49.14
CA GLN A 492 31.87 -29.32 50.22
C GLN A 492 31.35 -27.86 50.11
N SER A 493 30.03 -27.76 49.91
CA SER A 493 29.04 -27.05 50.77
C SER A 493 29.30 -25.64 51.35
N SER A 494 28.38 -24.72 51.02
CA SER A 494 27.69 -23.91 52.05
C SER A 494 26.28 -23.54 51.55
N GLU A 495 25.25 -23.75 52.37
CA GLU A 495 23.85 -23.49 52.01
C GLU A 495 23.48 -22.00 52.18
N SER A 496 22.66 -21.47 51.28
CA SER A 496 21.69 -20.43 51.64
C SER A 496 20.50 -20.47 50.68
N SER A 497 19.29 -20.37 51.24
CA SER A 497 18.03 -20.56 50.52
C SER A 497 17.46 -19.24 49.99
N SER A 498 16.97 -19.24 48.75
CA SER A 498 16.05 -18.20 48.28
C SER A 498 15.10 -18.79 47.23
N SER A 499 13.80 -18.53 47.40
CA SER A 499 12.75 -19.11 46.58
C SER A 499 12.50 -18.29 45.31
N ARG A 500 12.37 -18.97 44.17
CA ARG A 500 11.77 -18.43 42.95
C ARG A 500 10.63 -19.33 42.50
N GLY A 501 9.42 -18.76 42.44
CA GLY A 501 8.24 -19.45 41.94
C GLY A 501 8.31 -19.66 40.43
N SER A 502 8.01 -20.87 39.97
CA SER A 502 7.88 -21.16 38.53
C SER A 502 6.52 -20.69 38.02
N VAL A 503 6.50 -19.93 36.92
CA VAL A 503 5.28 -19.67 36.17
C VAL A 503 4.96 -20.90 35.33
N VAL A 504 4.06 -21.75 35.83
CA VAL A 504 3.63 -22.97 35.14
C VAL A 504 2.45 -22.64 34.23
N LEU A 505 2.66 -22.70 32.90
CA LEU A 505 1.56 -22.70 31.94
C LEU A 505 0.85 -24.07 32.00
N LEU A 506 -0.43 -24.04 32.40
CA LEU A 506 -1.25 -25.24 32.56
C LEU A 506 -1.73 -25.79 31.21
N GLY A 507 -1.48 -27.09 31.00
CA GLY A 507 -1.89 -27.83 29.81
C GLY A 507 -2.23 -29.30 30.10
N LYS A 508 -2.89 -29.58 31.23
CA LYS A 508 -3.34 -30.95 31.56
C LYS A 508 -4.69 -31.27 30.93
N ALA A 509 -4.70 -32.22 30.02
CA ALA A 509 -5.78 -33.20 29.90
C ALA A 509 -5.14 -34.59 30.11
N ALA A 510 -5.77 -35.44 30.92
CA ALA A 510 -5.33 -36.83 31.07
C ALA A 510 -5.90 -37.70 29.93
N TRP A 511 -5.38 -38.91 29.79
CA TRP A 511 -6.14 -40.16 29.99
C TRP A 511 -5.13 -41.27 30.38
N SER A 512 -5.62 -42.41 30.87
CA SER A 512 -4.83 -43.42 31.58
C SER A 512 -4.24 -44.52 30.67
N ASP A 513 -3.36 -45.30 31.28
CA ASP A 513 -2.75 -46.56 30.80
C ASP A 513 -3.82 -47.61 30.42
N ASP A 514 -3.53 -48.65 29.62
CA ASP A 514 -2.85 -49.87 30.09
C ASP A 514 -2.23 -50.77 28.98
N GLU A 515 -1.37 -51.71 29.41
CA GLU A 515 -1.06 -53.03 28.82
C GLU A 515 -0.37 -53.18 27.43
N ALA A 516 0.98 -53.05 27.47
CA ALA A 516 1.95 -54.16 27.31
C ALA A 516 2.14 -55.00 26.01
N SER A 517 3.45 -55.28 25.76
CA SER A 517 4.03 -56.43 25.01
C SER A 517 3.93 -56.45 23.47
N SER A 518 4.78 -57.16 22.71
CA SER A 518 6.20 -57.57 22.86
C SER A 518 6.74 -58.09 21.51
N THR A 519 8.04 -58.44 21.44
CA THR A 519 8.79 -58.91 20.24
C THR A 519 9.01 -57.83 19.15
N GLY A 520 10.11 -57.80 18.39
CA GLY A 520 11.32 -58.64 18.40
C GLY A 520 11.52 -59.39 17.08
N GLY A 521 12.49 -58.97 16.26
CA GLY A 521 12.80 -59.62 14.98
C GLY A 521 13.96 -58.97 14.22
N ASP A 522 15.11 -59.65 14.19
CA ASP A 522 16.28 -59.29 13.38
C ASP A 522 16.16 -59.78 11.92
N GLY A 523 16.90 -59.12 11.02
CA GLY A 523 17.23 -59.63 9.69
C GLY A 523 17.12 -58.60 8.55
N GLY A 524 17.97 -58.62 7.52
CA GLY A 524 19.16 -59.45 7.32
C GLY A 524 19.49 -59.70 5.84
N GLY A 525 20.49 -58.99 5.30
CA GLY A 525 20.96 -59.15 3.90
C GLY A 525 20.11 -58.43 2.84
N GLY A 526 20.56 -58.27 1.60
CA GLY A 526 21.91 -58.55 1.06
C GLY A 526 21.95 -58.63 -0.48
N GLY A 527 22.99 -58.07 -1.12
CA GLY A 527 23.17 -58.05 -2.58
C GLY A 527 22.35 -56.98 -3.32
N SER A 528 22.62 -56.67 -4.60
CA SER A 528 23.73 -57.10 -5.47
C SER A 528 23.92 -56.12 -6.64
N ASP A 529 25.07 -56.20 -7.33
CA ASP A 529 25.46 -55.33 -8.45
C ASP A 529 24.56 -55.45 -9.71
N GLY A 530 24.61 -54.41 -10.56
CA GLY A 530 24.03 -54.41 -11.91
C GLY A 530 24.46 -53.18 -12.71
N GLY A 531 25.27 -53.37 -13.76
CA GLY A 531 25.83 -52.28 -14.57
C GLY A 531 25.46 -52.33 -16.05
N GLY A 532 25.60 -51.20 -16.73
CA GLY A 532 25.35 -51.02 -18.16
C GLY A 532 24.73 -49.63 -18.47
N GLY A 533 24.88 -49.05 -19.66
CA GLY A 533 25.71 -49.47 -20.80
C GLY A 533 25.18 -48.92 -22.13
N GLY A 534 25.88 -47.95 -22.73
CA GLY A 534 25.50 -47.27 -23.99
C GLY A 534 24.48 -46.14 -23.81
N GLY A 535 24.36 -45.15 -24.70
CA GLY A 535 25.22 -44.82 -25.85
C GLY A 535 24.46 -44.74 -27.18
N SER A 536 24.24 -43.52 -27.72
CA SER A 536 23.85 -43.27 -29.12
C SER A 536 24.11 -41.81 -29.50
N ASP A 537 24.68 -41.56 -30.67
CA ASP A 537 24.82 -40.23 -31.28
C ASP A 537 23.70 -39.93 -32.31
N GLY A 538 23.47 -38.65 -32.61
CA GLY A 538 22.72 -38.21 -33.79
C GLY A 538 21.95 -36.88 -33.61
N GLY A 539 21.92 -35.94 -34.57
CA GLY A 539 22.66 -35.85 -35.84
C GLY A 539 21.81 -35.26 -36.98
N GLY A 540 22.11 -34.03 -37.45
CA GLY A 540 21.31 -33.29 -38.44
C GLY A 540 20.14 -32.51 -37.81
N GLY A 541 19.58 -31.43 -38.37
CA GLY A 541 19.67 -30.84 -39.73
C GLY A 541 18.30 -30.95 -40.44
N GLY A 542 17.79 -29.99 -41.24
CA GLY A 542 18.19 -28.62 -41.62
C GLY A 542 17.25 -28.06 -42.71
N GLY A 543 17.12 -26.74 -42.87
CA GLY A 543 16.10 -26.09 -43.74
C GLY A 543 14.75 -25.85 -43.03
N GLY A 544 13.82 -24.97 -43.44
CA GLY A 544 13.68 -24.16 -44.66
C GLY A 544 12.52 -24.69 -45.55
N GLY A 545 11.57 -23.90 -46.07
CA GLY A 545 11.25 -22.47 -45.91
C GLY A 545 10.13 -22.02 -46.88
N GLY A 546 9.28 -21.06 -46.48
CA GLY A 546 8.09 -20.61 -47.25
C GLY A 546 6.84 -21.48 -47.05
N GLY A 547 5.61 -21.05 -47.38
CA GLY A 547 5.19 -19.69 -47.78
C GLY A 547 3.81 -19.65 -48.46
N GLY A 548 2.79 -19.10 -47.78
CA GLY A 548 1.43 -18.90 -48.31
C GLY A 548 0.55 -20.17 -48.40
N ASP A 549 -0.75 -20.09 -48.70
CA ASP A 549 -1.68 -18.94 -48.56
C ASP A 549 -3.17 -19.39 -48.64
N VAL A 550 -4.05 -18.73 -47.89
CA VAL A 550 -5.55 -18.71 -47.94
C VAL A 550 -6.37 -20.03 -47.83
N ASP A 551 -7.67 -19.85 -47.53
CA ASP A 551 -8.86 -20.74 -47.53
C ASP A 551 -8.87 -21.98 -46.60
N VAL A 552 -9.82 -22.22 -45.67
CA VAL A 552 -11.29 -21.96 -45.54
C VAL A 552 -12.16 -22.99 -46.27
N ASP A 553 -12.53 -24.10 -45.61
CA ASP A 553 -13.90 -24.28 -45.07
C ASP A 553 -14.14 -25.56 -44.22
N TRP A 554 -15.13 -25.43 -43.32
CA TRP A 554 -16.14 -26.36 -42.76
C TRP A 554 -15.94 -27.88 -42.48
N ASP A 555 -16.48 -28.23 -41.29
CA ASP A 555 -17.29 -29.42 -40.90
C ASP A 555 -16.74 -30.84 -40.63
N ALA A 556 -17.42 -31.47 -39.66
CA ALA A 556 -17.42 -32.88 -39.22
C ALA A 556 -16.09 -33.50 -38.73
N GLY A 557 -16.08 -34.47 -37.79
CA GLY A 557 -17.16 -35.10 -37.02
C GLY A 557 -16.93 -36.62 -36.86
N GLY A 558 -17.33 -37.21 -35.73
CA GLY A 558 -17.34 -38.68 -35.54
C GLY A 558 -16.50 -39.23 -34.38
N ASP A 559 -17.15 -39.44 -33.23
CA ASP A 559 -17.29 -40.69 -32.45
C ASP A 559 -16.09 -41.65 -32.21
N GLY A 560 -15.95 -42.15 -30.96
CA GLY A 560 -14.84 -43.04 -30.58
C GLY A 560 -14.87 -43.71 -29.18
N TYR A 561 -16.00 -44.31 -28.78
CA TYR A 561 -16.17 -45.38 -27.76
C TYR A 561 -15.20 -45.55 -26.56
N THR A 562 -15.69 -45.18 -25.37
CA THR A 562 -15.83 -46.00 -24.13
C THR A 562 -14.75 -47.03 -23.70
N THR A 563 -14.33 -46.97 -22.43
CA THR A 563 -14.73 -47.89 -21.31
C THR A 563 -13.83 -47.68 -20.07
N GLY A 564 -14.26 -48.18 -18.90
CA GLY A 564 -13.44 -48.24 -17.68
C GLY A 564 -13.94 -47.37 -16.53
N GLY A 565 -14.77 -47.93 -15.66
CA GLY A 565 -15.16 -47.32 -14.39
C GLY A 565 -14.98 -48.29 -13.22
N PHE A 566 -14.91 -47.76 -12.00
CA PHE A 566 -15.00 -48.56 -10.77
C PHE A 566 -15.65 -47.72 -9.65
N GLU A 567 -16.57 -48.34 -8.91
CA GLU A 567 -17.18 -47.84 -7.66
C GLU A 567 -16.30 -48.33 -6.48
N SER A 568 -16.41 -47.96 -5.19
CA SER A 568 -17.35 -47.21 -4.35
C SER A 568 -16.53 -46.60 -3.16
N SER A 569 -17.04 -46.09 -2.01
CA SER A 569 -18.39 -45.98 -1.45
C SER A 569 -18.55 -44.76 -0.49
N GLU A 570 -19.81 -44.32 -0.39
CA GLU A 570 -20.55 -43.94 0.84
C GLU A 570 -19.85 -43.44 2.13
N ARG A 571 -20.37 -42.32 2.64
CA ARG A 571 -21.05 -42.32 3.95
C ARG A 571 -22.18 -41.30 4.02
N ALA A 572 -23.19 -41.58 4.84
CA ALA A 572 -24.53 -40.99 4.74
C ALA A 572 -24.88 -39.99 5.87
N SER A 573 -26.00 -39.28 5.66
CA SER A 573 -26.56 -38.24 6.54
C SER A 573 -27.15 -38.77 7.85
N ALA A 574 -27.24 -37.87 8.85
CA ALA A 574 -28.19 -37.96 9.97
C ALA A 574 -28.74 -36.56 10.30
N SER A 575 -29.98 -36.47 10.79
CA SER A 575 -30.65 -35.19 11.07
C SER A 575 -31.81 -35.33 12.08
N SER A 576 -32.07 -34.23 12.80
CA SER A 576 -33.26 -33.87 13.60
C SER A 576 -33.55 -34.57 14.94
N LEU A 577 -34.42 -33.89 15.73
CA LEU A 577 -35.03 -34.24 17.03
C LEU A 577 -34.06 -34.26 18.24
N LEU A 578 -34.19 -33.36 19.22
CA LEU A 578 -35.31 -33.24 20.16
C LEU A 578 -35.67 -31.79 20.54
N ALA A 579 -36.73 -31.61 21.35
CA ALA A 579 -37.24 -30.33 21.82
C ALA A 579 -37.69 -30.39 23.31
N ASP A 580 -38.04 -29.21 23.82
CA ASP A 580 -38.88 -28.90 24.98
C ASP A 580 -38.35 -28.96 26.44
N GLU A 581 -38.88 -27.97 27.18
CA GLU A 581 -39.04 -27.79 28.64
C GLU A 581 -37.88 -28.02 29.64
N PHE A 582 -37.48 -26.94 30.31
CA PHE A 582 -37.95 -26.70 31.70
C PHE A 582 -37.98 -25.19 32.04
N ALA A 583 -38.75 -24.82 33.07
CA ALA A 583 -38.92 -23.43 33.54
C ALA A 583 -38.85 -23.33 35.08
N SER A 584 -38.93 -22.10 35.62
CA SER A 584 -38.66 -21.73 37.03
C SER A 584 -37.17 -21.77 37.40
N SER A 585 -36.61 -20.96 38.30
CA SER A 585 -37.06 -19.76 39.04
C SER A 585 -35.82 -18.82 39.18
N GLY A 586 -35.86 -17.54 39.53
CA GLY A 586 -36.77 -16.84 40.42
C GLY A 586 -36.25 -16.87 41.86
N ASP A 587 -35.40 -15.93 42.25
CA ASP A 587 -35.51 -15.21 43.53
C ASP A 587 -34.52 -14.04 43.66
N ASP A 588 -34.82 -13.15 44.62
CA ASP A 588 -34.14 -11.88 44.92
C ASP A 588 -33.19 -12.02 46.13
N PHE A 589 -32.75 -10.90 46.72
CA PHE A 589 -31.97 -10.71 47.96
C PHE A 589 -30.43 -10.59 47.87
N GLY A 590 -29.97 -9.35 47.97
CA GLY A 590 -29.10 -8.97 49.09
C GLY A 590 -29.92 -8.23 50.18
N PRO A 591 -29.31 -7.51 51.16
CA PRO A 591 -27.87 -7.29 51.39
C PRO A 591 -27.43 -7.51 52.87
N ALA A 592 -26.14 -7.38 53.17
CA ALA A 592 -25.64 -6.86 54.46
C ALA A 592 -24.16 -6.41 54.40
N ASN A 593 -23.82 -5.37 55.16
CA ASN A 593 -22.45 -5.09 55.62
C ASN A 593 -22.19 -5.85 56.94
N THR A 594 -20.94 -6.16 57.26
CA THR A 594 -20.32 -5.83 58.57
C THR A 594 -18.80 -6.12 58.62
N SER A 595 -18.04 -5.24 59.30
CA SER A 595 -16.87 -5.45 60.21
C SER A 595 -15.81 -6.56 59.95
N SER A 596 -14.55 -6.47 60.38
CA SER A 596 -13.68 -5.38 60.92
C SER A 596 -12.25 -5.96 61.11
N GLU A 597 -11.35 -5.24 61.80
CA GLU A 597 -9.97 -5.65 62.20
C GLU A 597 -8.96 -5.75 61.03
N GLY A 598 -7.73 -5.22 61.10
CA GLY A 598 -7.17 -4.19 61.99
C GLY A 598 -6.03 -4.65 62.89
N PHE A 599 -4.82 -4.12 62.67
CA PHE A 599 -3.87 -3.78 63.74
C PHE A 599 -2.85 -2.73 63.25
N SER A 600 -2.20 -2.04 64.18
CA SER A 600 -1.31 -0.90 63.92
C SER A 600 -0.03 -0.96 64.77
N VAL A 601 1.04 -0.31 64.28
CA VAL A 601 2.23 0.06 65.06
C VAL A 601 2.65 1.48 64.63
N ALA A 602 3.07 2.31 65.58
CA ALA A 602 3.34 3.74 65.41
C ALA A 602 4.85 4.06 65.29
N GLY A 603 5.17 5.35 65.11
CA GLY A 603 6.53 5.87 65.01
C GLY A 603 6.55 7.37 64.70
N ASP A 604 6.37 8.19 65.74
CA ASP A 604 6.23 9.64 65.65
C ASP A 604 7.55 10.41 65.45
N VAL A 605 7.47 11.69 65.05
CA VAL A 605 8.08 12.86 65.72
C VAL A 605 7.52 14.17 65.13
N GLU A 606 7.47 15.21 65.96
CA GLU A 606 6.59 16.38 65.87
C GLU A 606 7.16 17.64 65.15
N SER A 607 6.36 18.72 65.13
CA SER A 607 6.76 20.15 65.03
C SER A 607 7.16 20.67 63.63
N MET A 608 6.68 21.82 63.09
CA MET A 608 5.71 22.87 63.49
C MET A 608 5.22 23.58 62.18
N GLY A 609 4.32 24.56 62.13
CA GLY A 609 3.53 25.31 63.13
C GLY A 609 2.99 26.64 62.56
N ALA A 610 2.30 27.45 63.38
CA ALA A 610 1.92 28.86 63.17
C ALA A 610 1.01 29.25 61.97
N GLU A 611 -0.29 29.18 62.28
CA GLU A 611 -1.46 29.92 61.80
C GLU A 611 -1.30 31.36 61.27
N GLY A 612 -2.31 31.80 60.51
CA GLY A 612 -2.58 33.21 60.17
C GLY A 612 -3.95 33.37 59.49
N GLU A 613 -4.93 33.91 60.20
CA GLU A 613 -6.27 34.24 59.67
C GLU A 613 -6.22 35.51 58.81
N ASP A 614 -7.09 35.64 57.80
CA ASP A 614 -7.95 36.84 57.70
C ASP A 614 -9.17 36.63 56.77
N THR A 615 -9.97 37.68 56.64
CA THR A 615 -11.41 37.63 56.37
C THR A 615 -11.86 38.27 55.05
N ASP A 616 -13.03 37.79 54.61
CA ASP A 616 -14.14 38.55 53.98
C ASP A 616 -14.11 39.13 52.56
N SER A 617 -15.36 39.35 52.12
CA SER A 617 -15.85 40.25 51.06
C SER A 617 -15.85 39.78 49.58
N VAL A 618 -17.07 39.71 49.05
CA VAL A 618 -17.40 39.67 47.61
C VAL A 618 -17.84 41.07 47.18
N MET A 619 -17.31 41.60 46.08
CA MET A 619 -17.91 42.75 45.38
C MET A 619 -17.74 42.62 43.85
N ASP A 620 -18.84 42.80 43.14
CA ASP A 620 -18.86 43.07 41.69
C ASP A 620 -18.40 44.50 41.41
N LEU A 621 -17.66 44.73 40.31
CA LEU A 621 -17.57 46.03 39.65
C LEU A 621 -17.40 45.89 38.11
N ASP A 622 -17.96 46.87 37.40
CA ASP A 622 -18.10 46.91 35.94
C ASP A 622 -16.79 47.19 35.15
N PRO A 623 -16.75 46.88 33.84
CA PRO A 623 -15.59 47.12 32.98
C PRO A 623 -15.37 48.62 32.65
N PRO A 624 -14.11 49.11 32.61
CA PRO A 624 -13.79 50.50 32.27
C PRO A 624 -13.93 50.82 30.77
N PRO A 625 -14.09 52.12 30.40
CA PRO A 625 -14.58 52.53 29.08
C PRO A 625 -13.53 52.70 27.98
N ILE A 626 -14.04 52.91 26.77
CA ILE A 626 -13.30 53.27 25.55
C ILE A 626 -12.53 54.59 25.73
N SER A 627 -11.31 54.66 25.19
CA SER A 627 -10.52 55.90 25.07
C SER A 627 -9.77 55.91 23.73
N ASP A 628 -9.64 57.10 23.13
CA ASP A 628 -9.20 57.28 21.74
C ASP A 628 -7.70 57.01 21.48
N ARG A 629 -7.37 56.69 20.23
CA ARG A 629 -6.00 56.75 19.70
C ARG A 629 -5.93 57.64 18.46
N PRO A 630 -4.95 58.56 18.36
CA PRO A 630 -4.78 59.43 17.20
C PRO A 630 -4.23 58.67 15.97
N PRO A 631 -4.43 59.18 14.75
CA PRO A 631 -3.97 58.53 13.52
C PRO A 631 -2.44 58.57 13.37
N SER A 632 -1.85 57.47 12.91
CA SER A 632 -0.43 57.40 12.55
C SER A 632 -0.17 57.99 11.15
N PRO A 633 1.00 58.61 10.89
CA PRO A 633 1.27 59.33 9.65
C PRO A 633 1.60 58.42 8.46
N VAL A 634 1.34 58.95 7.25
CA VAL A 634 1.65 58.28 5.97
C VAL A 634 3.12 58.52 5.58
N PRO A 635 3.92 57.49 5.24
CA PRO A 635 5.26 57.68 4.70
C PRO A 635 5.21 58.19 3.24
N PRO A 636 6.09 59.11 2.82
CA PRO A 636 5.96 59.81 1.55
C PRO A 636 6.40 58.99 0.33
N GLN A 637 5.74 59.24 -0.81
CA GLN A 637 6.24 58.81 -2.11
C GLN A 637 7.54 59.54 -2.43
N THR A 638 8.63 58.81 -2.64
CA THR A 638 9.87 59.34 -3.20
C THR A 638 10.10 58.75 -4.58
N SER A 639 10.09 59.61 -5.60
CA SER A 639 10.53 59.27 -6.95
C SER A 639 12.05 59.46 -7.04
N LEU A 640 12.78 58.41 -7.42
CA LEU A 640 14.21 58.52 -7.69
C LEU A 640 14.56 57.73 -8.95
N LEU A 641 14.46 58.44 -10.07
CA LEU A 641 14.63 57.89 -11.40
C LEU A 641 16.03 58.25 -11.93
N GLY A 642 16.91 57.25 -12.03
CA GLY A 642 18.11 57.32 -12.85
C GLY A 642 19.42 56.96 -12.15
N LEU A 643 20.02 55.85 -12.57
CA LEU A 643 21.46 55.74 -12.91
C LEU A 643 21.79 54.35 -13.45
N PHE A 644 21.69 54.16 -14.77
CA PHE A 644 22.58 53.24 -15.50
C PHE A 644 22.68 53.70 -16.96
N LYS A 645 23.90 54.09 -17.37
CA LYS A 645 24.23 54.39 -18.78
C LYS A 645 24.89 53.17 -19.40
N GLY A 646 24.37 52.69 -20.54
CA GLY A 646 24.96 51.61 -21.33
C GLY A 646 24.60 51.78 -22.81
N SER A 647 25.61 51.76 -23.68
CA SER A 647 25.47 51.88 -25.14
C SER A 647 24.87 50.61 -25.78
N LYS A 648 24.29 50.61 -26.99
CA LYS A 648 24.47 51.49 -28.17
C LYS A 648 23.13 51.82 -28.85
N GLN A 649 23.13 52.83 -29.73
CA GLN A 649 21.98 53.24 -30.54
C GLN A 649 21.89 52.49 -31.88
N THR A 650 20.69 52.04 -32.24
CA THR A 650 20.22 51.91 -33.64
C THR A 650 18.76 52.38 -33.70
N LYS A 651 18.36 53.06 -34.78
CA LYS A 651 17.03 53.70 -34.89
C LYS A 651 15.89 52.67 -35.02
N PRO A 652 14.76 52.83 -34.32
CA PRO A 652 13.51 52.13 -34.65
C PRO A 652 12.75 52.88 -35.76
N GLU A 653 12.51 52.22 -36.89
CA GLU A 653 11.70 52.77 -37.99
C GLU A 653 10.22 52.40 -37.82
N LYS A 654 9.31 53.34 -38.11
CA LYS A 654 7.88 53.20 -37.84
C LYS A 654 7.15 52.43 -38.95
N PHE A 655 7.06 51.11 -38.82
CA PHE A 655 6.16 50.31 -39.67
C PHE A 655 4.73 50.27 -39.13
N ALA A 656 3.79 50.80 -39.92
CA ALA A 656 2.36 50.71 -39.66
C ALA A 656 1.82 49.31 -40.05
N PRO A 657 0.72 48.83 -39.41
CA PRO A 657 0.13 47.54 -39.76
C PRO A 657 -0.46 47.55 -41.19
N PRO A 658 -0.32 46.46 -41.96
CA PRO A 658 -0.81 46.39 -43.33
C PRO A 658 -2.36 46.37 -43.39
N PRO A 659 -2.98 47.04 -44.38
CA PRO A 659 -4.43 47.06 -44.54
C PRO A 659 -4.99 45.72 -45.05
N PRO A 660 -6.26 45.37 -44.74
CA PRO A 660 -6.86 44.13 -45.21
C PRO A 660 -7.07 44.13 -46.74
N PRO A 661 -6.88 42.99 -47.42
CA PRO A 661 -7.00 42.89 -48.87
C PRO A 661 -8.44 43.16 -49.34
N LYS A 662 -8.61 44.25 -50.09
CA LYS A 662 -9.91 44.65 -50.66
C LYS A 662 -10.30 43.73 -51.82
N LYS A 663 -11.57 43.32 -51.87
CA LYS A 663 -12.17 42.66 -53.04
C LYS A 663 -12.02 43.57 -54.28
N ARG A 664 -11.45 43.03 -55.35
CA ARG A 664 -11.61 43.50 -56.74
C ARG A 664 -12.14 42.35 -57.58
N GLY A 665 -12.80 42.67 -58.68
CA GLY A 665 -13.41 41.73 -59.63
C GLY A 665 -13.75 42.46 -60.93
N ARG A 666 -14.72 41.95 -61.70
CA ARG A 666 -15.05 42.30 -63.11
C ARG A 666 -14.00 41.76 -64.13
N PRO A 667 -14.36 41.59 -65.43
CA PRO A 667 -15.53 42.15 -66.14
C PRO A 667 -16.71 41.21 -66.44
N LYS A 668 -17.85 41.83 -66.81
CA LYS A 668 -18.88 41.27 -67.70
C LYS A 668 -18.64 41.87 -69.10
N VAL A 669 -18.88 41.07 -70.15
CA VAL A 669 -19.57 41.41 -71.41
C VAL A 669 -20.18 40.06 -71.84
N ASP A 670 -21.49 39.79 -71.84
CA ASP A 670 -22.67 40.43 -72.47
C ASP A 670 -22.85 40.07 -73.96
N ASP A 671 -24.11 39.77 -74.33
CA ASP A 671 -24.71 39.62 -75.69
C ASP A 671 -24.27 38.44 -76.59
N SER A 672 -25.10 37.88 -77.49
CA SER A 672 -26.59 37.90 -77.66
C SER A 672 -27.07 36.80 -78.65
N GLU A 673 -28.40 36.62 -78.79
CA GLU A 673 -29.12 35.93 -79.91
C GLU A 673 -28.97 34.39 -80.08
N SER A 674 -29.92 33.65 -80.69
CA SER A 674 -31.38 33.84 -80.88
C SER A 674 -32.10 32.51 -81.23
N GLU A 675 -33.35 32.33 -80.76
CA GLU A 675 -34.41 31.36 -81.18
C GLU A 675 -34.05 29.84 -81.34
N SER A 676 -34.92 28.84 -81.20
CA SER A 676 -36.35 28.69 -80.84
C SER A 676 -36.55 27.26 -80.23
N SER A 677 -37.71 26.74 -79.82
CA SER A 677 -39.09 27.23 -79.87
C SER A 677 -39.95 26.72 -78.69
N ARG A 678 -40.56 27.67 -77.97
CA ARG A 678 -42.00 27.75 -77.61
C ARG A 678 -42.71 26.48 -77.01
N VAL A 679 -43.07 26.47 -75.70
CA VAL A 679 -44.33 26.98 -75.05
C VAL A 679 -45.37 25.84 -74.81
N PRO A 680 -46.32 25.86 -73.82
CA PRO A 680 -46.75 26.92 -72.90
C PRO A 680 -46.74 26.68 -71.37
N THR A 681 -46.54 27.78 -70.65
CA THR A 681 -47.04 28.21 -69.32
C THR A 681 -48.07 27.34 -68.53
N LYS A 682 -47.96 27.34 -67.18
CA LYS A 682 -48.82 28.20 -66.30
C LYS A 682 -48.39 28.30 -64.82
N LYS A 683 -48.78 29.43 -64.22
CA LYS A 683 -48.58 29.83 -62.81
C LYS A 683 -49.63 29.21 -61.87
N LYS A 684 -49.28 29.25 -60.56
CA LYS A 684 -50.15 29.43 -59.36
C LYS A 684 -50.87 28.23 -58.72
N LEU A 685 -50.86 28.33 -57.38
CA LEU A 685 -51.83 27.84 -56.36
C LEU A 685 -51.68 26.42 -55.77
N LYS A 686 -52.09 26.37 -54.49
CA LYS A 686 -52.03 25.29 -53.48
C LYS A 686 -52.37 23.89 -54.01
N LYS A 687 -51.64 22.86 -53.54
CA LYS A 687 -52.28 21.63 -53.01
C LYS A 687 -51.38 20.81 -52.07
N GLU A 688 -52.06 20.19 -51.10
CA GLU A 688 -51.82 18.94 -50.33
C GLU A 688 -50.42 18.37 -50.00
N ARG A 689 -50.38 17.65 -48.85
CA ARG A 689 -49.24 16.84 -48.39
C ARG A 689 -49.22 15.45 -49.07
N PRO A 690 -48.06 14.94 -49.51
CA PRO A 690 -47.86 13.49 -49.71
C PRO A 690 -47.79 12.74 -48.36
N PRO A 691 -47.95 11.41 -48.33
CA PRO A 691 -48.20 10.65 -47.11
C PRO A 691 -46.96 10.45 -46.21
N THR A 692 -47.20 10.24 -44.92
CA THR A 692 -46.18 9.78 -43.97
C THR A 692 -45.69 8.37 -44.29
N PRO A 693 -44.37 8.09 -44.20
CA PRO A 693 -43.87 6.72 -44.26
C PRO A 693 -44.39 5.88 -43.07
N PRO A 694 -44.44 4.54 -43.21
CA PRO A 694 -44.93 3.65 -42.15
C PRO A 694 -44.07 3.76 -40.88
N PRO A 695 -44.64 3.54 -39.68
CA PRO A 695 -43.90 3.63 -38.43
C PRO A 695 -42.79 2.57 -38.37
N SER A 696 -41.56 3.02 -38.12
CA SER A 696 -40.42 2.14 -37.87
C SER A 696 -40.73 1.16 -36.72
N PRO A 697 -40.39 -0.13 -36.83
CA PRO A 697 -40.72 -1.12 -35.81
C PRO A 697 -40.16 -0.75 -34.43
N PRO A 698 -40.86 -1.09 -33.33
CA PRO A 698 -40.50 -0.65 -31.99
C PRO A 698 -39.10 -1.12 -31.59
N ASN A 699 -38.30 -0.19 -31.05
CA ASN A 699 -36.85 -0.29 -30.91
C ASN A 699 -36.40 -1.58 -30.18
N VAL A 700 -35.96 -2.58 -30.95
CA VAL A 700 -35.78 -3.96 -30.48
C VAL A 700 -34.49 -4.08 -29.66
N GLY A 701 -34.62 -4.38 -28.36
CA GLY A 701 -33.50 -4.47 -27.42
C GLY A 701 -32.34 -5.36 -27.91
N ILE A 702 -31.22 -4.71 -28.26
CA ILE A 702 -30.10 -5.31 -29.01
C ILE A 702 -29.13 -6.13 -28.13
N SER A 703 -29.26 -6.07 -26.80
CA SER A 703 -28.31 -6.67 -25.86
C SER A 703 -28.21 -8.19 -25.99
N LYS A 704 -27.05 -8.77 -25.66
CA LYS A 704 -26.82 -10.22 -25.67
C LYS A 704 -27.88 -10.97 -24.85
N SER A 705 -28.25 -10.47 -23.67
CA SER A 705 -29.29 -11.05 -22.82
C SER A 705 -30.71 -10.93 -23.41
N SER A 706 -31.07 -9.79 -24.03
CA SER A 706 -32.36 -9.66 -24.72
C SER A 706 -32.44 -10.44 -26.03
N LYS A 707 -31.31 -10.80 -26.65
CA LYS A 707 -31.26 -11.79 -27.73
C LYS A 707 -31.43 -13.21 -27.18
N ALA A 708 -30.64 -13.62 -26.20
CA ALA A 708 -30.69 -14.95 -25.59
C ALA A 708 -32.07 -15.29 -24.98
N ALA A 709 -32.70 -14.35 -24.26
CA ALA A 709 -34.04 -14.56 -23.71
C ALA A 709 -35.11 -14.71 -24.81
N ARG A 710 -34.98 -13.98 -25.94
CA ARG A 710 -35.86 -14.16 -27.10
C ARG A 710 -35.64 -15.48 -27.82
N GLU A 711 -34.39 -15.95 -27.89
CA GLU A 711 -34.07 -17.25 -28.47
C GLU A 711 -34.60 -18.41 -27.62
N LEU A 712 -34.44 -18.34 -26.29
CA LEU A 712 -35.02 -19.30 -25.35
C LEU A 712 -36.56 -19.31 -25.45
N MET A 713 -37.20 -18.14 -25.56
CA MET A 713 -38.63 -18.02 -25.85
C MET A 713 -39.02 -18.60 -27.23
N ARG A 714 -38.18 -18.46 -28.25
CA ARG A 714 -38.42 -18.98 -29.60
C ARG A 714 -38.39 -20.51 -29.62
N LYS A 715 -37.33 -21.12 -29.07
CA LYS A 715 -37.20 -22.59 -28.94
C LYS A 715 -38.37 -23.17 -28.14
N LEU A 716 -38.75 -22.52 -27.04
CA LEU A 716 -39.83 -22.95 -26.17
C LEU A 716 -41.22 -22.79 -26.81
N LYS A 717 -41.48 -21.70 -27.54
CA LYS A 717 -42.75 -21.54 -28.28
C LYS A 717 -42.84 -22.50 -29.48
N ALA A 718 -41.72 -22.92 -30.03
CA ALA A 718 -41.66 -23.90 -31.12
C ALA A 718 -41.78 -25.36 -30.66
N GLY A 719 -41.82 -25.64 -29.35
CA GLY A 719 -41.77 -27.00 -28.80
C GLY A 719 -40.38 -27.68 -28.88
N VAL A 720 -39.41 -27.06 -29.55
CA VAL A 720 -38.05 -27.59 -29.80
C VAL A 720 -37.16 -27.52 -28.56
N LEU A 721 -37.57 -26.81 -27.50
CA LEU A 721 -36.87 -26.85 -26.21
C LEU A 721 -37.21 -28.13 -25.46
N HIS A 722 -36.65 -29.27 -25.88
CA HIS A 722 -36.52 -30.41 -24.99
C HIS A 722 -35.61 -29.98 -23.83
N LEU A 723 -36.14 -30.04 -22.59
CA LEU A 723 -35.29 -30.09 -21.42
C LEU A 723 -34.76 -31.51 -21.32
N GLU A 724 -33.52 -31.72 -21.74
CA GLU A 724 -32.84 -32.97 -21.41
C GLU A 724 -32.74 -33.13 -19.88
N PRO A 725 -32.84 -34.36 -19.38
CA PRO A 725 -32.47 -34.70 -18.00
C PRO A 725 -31.00 -34.40 -17.62
N SER A 726 -30.18 -33.88 -18.54
CA SER A 726 -28.77 -33.51 -18.36
C SER A 726 -28.55 -32.14 -17.68
N HIS A 727 -29.60 -31.38 -17.36
CA HIS A 727 -29.51 -30.10 -16.63
C HIS A 727 -30.31 -30.04 -15.29
N PRO A 728 -30.31 -31.09 -14.45
CA PRO A 728 -31.11 -31.11 -13.23
C PRO A 728 -30.63 -30.05 -12.24
N LYS A 729 -29.30 -29.85 -12.14
CA LYS A 729 -28.68 -28.80 -11.31
C LYS A 729 -29.27 -27.42 -11.58
N ARG A 730 -29.49 -27.04 -12.84
CA ARG A 730 -30.02 -25.71 -13.20
C ARG A 730 -31.49 -25.50 -12.79
N TRP A 731 -32.26 -26.58 -12.67
CA TRP A 731 -33.61 -26.54 -12.12
C TRP A 731 -33.58 -26.50 -10.60
N GLN A 732 -32.64 -27.23 -9.97
CA GLN A 732 -32.41 -27.17 -8.53
C GLN A 732 -31.90 -25.79 -8.08
N ASP A 733 -30.86 -25.23 -8.71
CA ASP A 733 -30.35 -23.87 -8.48
C ASP A 733 -31.48 -22.81 -8.52
N PHE A 734 -32.50 -23.03 -9.34
CA PHE A 734 -33.69 -22.17 -9.45
C PHE A 734 -34.72 -22.43 -8.35
N LYS A 735 -35.00 -23.70 -8.00
CA LYS A 735 -35.84 -24.06 -6.85
C LYS A 735 -35.24 -23.46 -5.57
N ASP A 736 -33.97 -23.69 -5.32
CA ASP A 736 -33.23 -23.20 -4.15
C ASP A 736 -33.26 -21.65 -4.06
N ALA A 737 -32.97 -20.95 -5.14
CA ALA A 737 -33.01 -19.48 -5.20
C ALA A 737 -34.43 -18.86 -5.09
N CYS A 738 -35.47 -19.70 -5.15
CA CYS A 738 -36.86 -19.34 -4.86
C CYS A 738 -37.27 -19.73 -3.44
N LEU A 739 -36.82 -20.88 -2.93
CA LEU A 739 -37.01 -21.30 -1.54
C LEU A 739 -36.27 -20.39 -0.55
N GLU A 740 -35.13 -19.80 -0.96
CA GLU A 740 -34.42 -18.71 -0.24
C GLU A 740 -35.33 -17.49 0.03
N LEU A 741 -36.36 -17.29 -0.80
CA LEU A 741 -37.28 -16.14 -0.75
C LEU A 741 -38.63 -16.46 -0.11
N ASP A 742 -39.00 -17.74 -0.11
CA ASP A 742 -40.25 -18.30 0.37
C ASP A 742 -40.05 -19.82 0.58
N PRO A 743 -39.74 -20.27 1.82
CA PRO A 743 -39.39 -21.67 2.08
C PRO A 743 -40.49 -22.69 1.74
N GLU A 744 -41.74 -22.24 1.60
CA GLU A 744 -42.91 -23.07 1.30
C GLU A 744 -43.41 -22.86 -0.15
N ALA A 745 -42.55 -22.36 -1.04
CA ALA A 745 -42.89 -22.05 -2.44
C ALA A 745 -43.27 -23.32 -3.23
N GLU A 746 -44.48 -23.34 -3.78
CA GLU A 746 -45.00 -24.48 -4.54
C GLU A 746 -44.73 -24.33 -6.04
N PHE A 747 -43.98 -25.27 -6.61
CA PHE A 747 -43.63 -25.32 -8.04
C PHE A 747 -44.62 -26.23 -8.79
N MET A 748 -45.38 -25.68 -9.75
CA MET A 748 -46.58 -26.36 -10.26
C MET A 748 -46.36 -27.43 -11.34
N GLY A 749 -45.14 -27.95 -11.50
CA GLY A 749 -44.86 -29.03 -12.44
C GLY A 749 -43.37 -29.20 -12.74
N ASP A 750 -42.88 -30.43 -12.59
CA ASP A 750 -41.51 -30.83 -12.93
C ASP A 750 -41.39 -31.40 -14.36
N THR A 751 -42.50 -31.50 -15.11
CA THR A 751 -42.53 -32.08 -16.47
C THR A 751 -43.03 -31.14 -17.57
N ASP A 752 -43.93 -30.19 -17.29
CA ASP A 752 -44.37 -29.18 -18.27
C ASP A 752 -43.58 -27.86 -18.13
N ILE A 753 -42.87 -27.53 -19.20
CA ILE A 753 -42.06 -26.31 -19.40
C ILE A 753 -42.89 -25.01 -19.33
N GLN A 754 -44.21 -25.05 -19.53
CA GLN A 754 -45.11 -23.91 -19.30
C GLN A 754 -45.42 -23.72 -17.81
N GLU A 755 -45.56 -24.80 -17.05
CA GLU A 755 -45.84 -24.77 -15.61
C GLU A 755 -44.56 -24.56 -14.78
N MET A 756 -43.38 -25.00 -15.25
CA MET A 756 -42.07 -24.67 -14.66
C MET A 756 -41.80 -23.16 -14.50
N ARG A 757 -42.55 -22.31 -15.20
CA ARG A 757 -42.48 -20.85 -15.08
C ARG A 757 -43.33 -20.30 -13.93
N ARG A 758 -44.20 -21.12 -13.33
CA ARG A 758 -45.22 -20.71 -12.37
C ARG A 758 -44.88 -21.23 -10.98
N ILE A 759 -44.52 -20.30 -10.11
CA ILE A 759 -44.30 -20.57 -8.69
C ILE A 759 -45.47 -19.96 -7.91
N ARG A 760 -46.09 -20.72 -7.02
CA ARG A 760 -47.10 -20.23 -6.10
C ARG A 760 -46.42 -19.77 -4.81
N HIS A 761 -46.49 -18.48 -4.55
CA HIS A 761 -45.98 -17.86 -3.33
C HIS A 761 -46.86 -18.30 -2.14
N SER A 762 -46.28 -18.97 -1.16
CA SER A 762 -46.99 -19.66 -0.07
C SER A 762 -47.93 -18.73 0.68
N ALA A 763 -47.37 -17.63 1.19
CA ALA A 763 -48.03 -16.70 2.11
C ALA A 763 -49.33 -16.12 1.56
N CYS A 764 -49.42 -15.87 0.25
CA CYS A 764 -50.59 -15.27 -0.40
C CYS A 764 -51.21 -16.11 -1.52
N GLY A 765 -50.79 -17.37 -1.65
CA GLY A 765 -51.28 -18.34 -2.64
C GLY A 765 -51.19 -17.91 -4.12
N THR A 766 -50.48 -16.83 -4.44
CA THR A 766 -50.51 -16.20 -5.77
C THR A 766 -49.52 -16.86 -6.72
N LYS A 767 -49.99 -17.25 -7.91
CA LYS A 767 -49.21 -17.94 -8.95
C LYS A 767 -48.43 -16.93 -9.80
N VAL A 768 -47.14 -16.75 -9.53
CA VAL A 768 -46.25 -15.80 -10.21
C VAL A 768 -45.62 -16.47 -11.44
N THR A 769 -45.81 -15.89 -12.64
CA THR A 769 -45.29 -16.46 -13.88
C THR A 769 -44.03 -15.73 -14.41
N GLY A 770 -42.89 -16.43 -14.46
CA GLY A 770 -41.64 -15.95 -15.06
C GLY A 770 -41.73 -15.70 -16.57
N ARG A 771 -41.00 -14.69 -17.07
CA ARG A 771 -40.94 -14.36 -18.51
C ARG A 771 -40.23 -15.43 -19.32
N ILE A 772 -39.25 -16.10 -18.72
CA ILE A 772 -38.53 -17.27 -19.24
C ILE A 772 -38.47 -18.33 -18.13
N PRO A 773 -38.19 -19.60 -18.43
CA PRO A 773 -37.84 -20.58 -17.41
C PRO A 773 -36.63 -20.07 -16.60
N TYR A 774 -36.57 -20.47 -15.33
CA TYR A 774 -35.52 -20.07 -14.39
C TYR A 774 -35.47 -18.55 -14.01
N GLU A 775 -36.51 -17.73 -14.29
CA GLU A 775 -36.53 -16.28 -13.95
C GLU A 775 -36.98 -15.99 -12.51
N VAL A 776 -36.07 -16.13 -11.53
CA VAL A 776 -36.30 -15.78 -10.11
C VAL A 776 -36.77 -14.33 -9.92
N LEU A 777 -36.36 -13.40 -10.79
CA LEU A 777 -36.57 -11.95 -10.64
C LEU A 777 -38.04 -11.53 -10.48
N ARG A 778 -38.99 -12.24 -11.10
CA ARG A 778 -40.42 -11.94 -10.95
C ARG A 778 -40.96 -12.41 -9.60
N PHE A 779 -40.60 -13.61 -9.17
CA PHE A 779 -40.93 -14.13 -7.84
C PHE A 779 -40.34 -13.21 -6.76
N ARG A 780 -39.05 -12.87 -6.86
CA ARG A 780 -38.36 -11.90 -5.99
C ARG A 780 -38.96 -10.49 -6.02
N SER A 781 -39.61 -10.06 -7.10
CA SER A 781 -40.36 -8.79 -7.10
C SER A 781 -41.70 -8.92 -6.37
N HIS A 782 -42.37 -10.05 -6.55
CA HIS A 782 -43.62 -10.36 -5.87
C HIS A 782 -43.45 -10.42 -4.35
N CYS A 783 -42.62 -11.33 -3.83
CA CYS A 783 -42.37 -11.52 -2.40
C CYS A 783 -42.04 -10.18 -1.69
N ASN A 784 -41.17 -9.37 -2.31
CA ASN A 784 -40.64 -8.15 -1.69
C ASN A 784 -41.48 -6.87 -1.88
N LYS A 785 -42.49 -6.83 -2.78
CA LYS A 785 -43.18 -5.58 -3.17
C LYS A 785 -44.63 -5.70 -3.64
N GLU A 786 -45.03 -6.85 -4.17
CA GLU A 786 -46.34 -7.03 -4.83
C GLU A 786 -47.20 -8.08 -4.12
N CYS A 787 -46.67 -8.71 -3.06
CA CYS A 787 -47.42 -9.58 -2.15
C CYS A 787 -48.48 -8.76 -1.37
N PRO A 788 -49.78 -9.06 -1.51
CA PRO A 788 -50.86 -8.27 -0.92
C PRO A 788 -51.07 -8.51 0.59
N ILE A 789 -50.26 -9.36 1.23
CA ILE A 789 -50.34 -9.65 2.67
C ILE A 789 -49.24 -8.92 3.44
N ILE A 790 -48.01 -8.92 2.93
CA ILE A 790 -46.84 -8.21 3.50
C ILE A 790 -47.04 -6.68 3.54
N HIS A 791 -48.09 -6.15 2.91
CA HIS A 791 -48.40 -4.72 2.82
C HIS A 791 -49.78 -4.30 3.39
N LYS A 792 -50.44 -5.14 4.21
CA LYS A 792 -51.78 -4.81 4.77
C LYS A 792 -51.79 -4.05 6.09
N ASP A 793 -50.75 -4.12 6.92
CA ASP A 793 -50.72 -3.48 8.26
C ASP A 793 -50.45 -1.96 8.23
N ALA A 794 -50.82 -1.28 7.14
CA ALA A 794 -50.59 0.14 6.91
C ALA A 794 -51.88 0.91 6.57
N GLY A 795 -53.05 0.49 7.10
CA GLY A 795 -54.30 1.22 6.86
C GLY A 795 -55.54 0.74 7.62
N MET A 796 -55.72 1.18 8.87
CA MET A 796 -57.04 1.26 9.50
C MET A 796 -57.43 2.70 9.80
N SER A 797 -58.60 3.10 9.30
CA SER A 797 -59.14 4.46 9.40
C SER A 797 -60.34 4.56 10.34
N THR A 798 -60.41 5.66 11.08
CA THR A 798 -61.67 6.33 11.46
C THR A 798 -62.74 5.49 12.19
N LEU A 799 -62.50 5.16 13.47
CA LEU A 799 -63.60 4.77 14.39
C LEU A 799 -63.40 5.31 15.83
N LYS A 800 -62.94 6.56 15.96
CA LYS A 800 -62.79 7.29 17.24
C LYS A 800 -63.32 8.73 17.16
N LYS A 801 -64.62 8.89 16.85
CA LYS A 801 -65.31 10.20 16.87
C LYS A 801 -66.71 10.23 17.51
N ILE A 802 -67.22 9.10 18.04
CA ILE A 802 -68.60 9.00 18.56
C ILE A 802 -68.68 8.69 20.07
N ILE A 803 -67.63 8.14 20.70
CA ILE A 803 -67.66 7.78 22.13
C ILE A 803 -66.48 8.39 22.90
N LYS A 804 -66.70 9.57 23.48
CA LYS A 804 -66.21 10.09 24.79
C LYS A 804 -66.32 11.62 24.89
N SER A 805 -67.53 12.14 24.69
CA SER A 805 -67.94 13.50 25.11
C SER A 805 -68.84 13.47 26.35
N ALA A 806 -68.51 12.58 27.30
CA ALA A 806 -69.25 12.39 28.55
C ALA A 806 -68.36 11.70 29.62
N THR A 807 -67.64 12.49 30.43
CA THR A 807 -67.31 12.28 31.85
C THR A 807 -66.29 13.34 32.28
N ALA A 808 -66.77 14.42 32.88
CA ALA A 808 -65.91 15.32 33.64
C ALA A 808 -65.75 14.77 35.06
N GLY A 809 -64.56 14.94 35.64
CA GLY A 809 -64.31 14.71 37.06
C GLY A 809 -64.07 13.26 37.48
N LEU A 810 -62.81 12.94 37.75
CA LEU A 810 -62.41 12.48 39.09
C LEU A 810 -60.92 12.78 39.30
N LYS A 811 -60.56 13.24 40.49
CA LYS A 811 -59.17 13.47 40.89
C LYS A 811 -58.60 12.17 41.46
N LEU A 812 -57.41 11.77 41.04
CA LEU A 812 -56.53 10.95 41.87
C LEU A 812 -55.08 11.45 41.70
N SER A 813 -54.24 11.22 42.71
CA SER A 813 -52.97 11.91 42.89
C SER A 813 -51.81 10.94 43.19
N LYS A 814 -50.62 11.53 43.41
CA LYS A 814 -49.35 10.95 43.89
C LYS A 814 -48.37 10.32 42.88
N LEU A 815 -47.16 10.90 42.93
CA LEU A 815 -45.83 10.27 42.98
C LEU A 815 -45.36 9.45 41.77
N GLY A 816 -44.37 10.01 41.04
CA GLY A 816 -43.71 9.37 39.88
C GLY A 816 -42.30 9.89 39.56
N ARG A 817 -41.54 10.30 40.58
CA ARG A 817 -40.07 10.56 40.62
C ARG A 817 -39.38 10.88 39.28
N SER A 818 -39.27 12.17 38.93
CA SER A 818 -38.43 12.61 37.80
C SER A 818 -36.95 12.27 38.04
N ARG A 819 -36.31 11.53 37.12
CA ARG A 819 -34.85 11.41 37.05
C ARG A 819 -34.32 12.49 36.10
N THR A 820 -33.81 13.57 36.67
CA THR A 820 -32.90 14.51 36.00
C THR A 820 -31.63 13.78 35.61
N THR A 821 -31.63 13.19 34.41
CA THR A 821 -30.41 12.79 33.72
C THR A 821 -29.81 14.04 33.09
N SER A 822 -28.52 14.28 33.31
CA SER A 822 -27.79 15.31 32.59
C SER A 822 -27.86 15.03 31.09
N PRO A 823 -28.04 16.05 30.23
CA PRO A 823 -28.09 15.83 28.79
C PRO A 823 -26.72 15.33 28.32
N GLU A 824 -26.69 14.12 27.72
CA GLU A 824 -25.52 13.68 26.95
C GLU A 824 -25.15 14.76 25.91
N PRO A 825 -23.85 15.04 25.70
CA PRO A 825 -23.43 16.00 24.69
C PRO A 825 -23.85 15.54 23.28
N ASP A 826 -24.31 16.50 22.49
CA ASP A 826 -24.74 16.29 21.11
C ASP A 826 -23.65 15.61 20.27
N LYS A 827 -24.01 14.51 19.59
CA LYS A 827 -23.08 13.72 18.78
C LYS A 827 -23.02 14.30 17.36
N PRO A 828 -21.86 14.32 16.67
CA PRO A 828 -21.77 14.87 15.31
C PRO A 828 -22.65 14.07 14.34
N CYS A 829 -23.41 14.76 13.49
CA CYS A 829 -24.29 14.16 12.50
C CYS A 829 -23.50 13.16 11.63
N SER A 830 -23.96 11.91 11.57
CA SER A 830 -23.27 10.86 10.81
C SER A 830 -23.24 11.14 9.31
N GLY A 831 -24.29 11.76 8.76
CA GLY A 831 -24.51 11.89 7.32
C GLY A 831 -25.09 10.60 6.73
N VAL A 832 -25.68 10.67 5.54
CA VAL A 832 -26.31 9.53 4.89
C VAL A 832 -25.25 8.51 4.44
N THR A 833 -25.40 7.26 4.90
CA THR A 833 -24.53 6.10 4.57
C THR A 833 -25.31 5.01 3.81
N ASP A 834 -24.62 3.93 3.42
CA ASP A 834 -25.30 2.75 2.82
C ASP A 834 -26.30 2.10 3.80
N ASP A 835 -26.06 2.21 5.12
CA ASP A 835 -26.95 1.75 6.20
C ASP A 835 -28.20 2.62 6.38
N ASP A 836 -28.34 3.72 5.61
CA ASP A 836 -29.56 4.53 5.52
C ASP A 836 -30.28 4.35 4.18
N ILE A 837 -29.51 4.18 3.10
CA ILE A 837 -30.02 3.84 1.77
C ILE A 837 -28.92 3.18 0.93
N PRO A 838 -29.13 1.96 0.39
CA PRO A 838 -28.08 1.27 -0.33
C PRO A 838 -27.69 1.98 -1.63
N ASN A 839 -26.44 1.76 -2.05
CA ASN A 839 -25.73 2.33 -3.20
C ASN A 839 -25.16 3.74 -3.00
N VAL A 840 -25.05 4.24 -1.76
CA VAL A 840 -24.30 5.47 -1.40
C VAL A 840 -22.81 5.29 -1.66
N GLN A 841 -22.15 4.22 -1.19
CA GLN A 841 -20.74 4.00 -1.50
C GLN A 841 -20.53 3.87 -3.01
N ARG A 842 -21.39 3.11 -3.71
CA ARG A 842 -21.31 2.96 -5.16
C ARG A 842 -21.44 4.31 -5.87
N TYR A 843 -22.40 5.14 -5.46
CA TYR A 843 -22.60 6.49 -5.99
C TYR A 843 -21.34 7.36 -5.82
N LEU A 844 -20.74 7.37 -4.62
CA LEU A 844 -19.53 8.13 -4.32
C LEU A 844 -18.33 7.64 -5.15
N ARG A 845 -18.05 6.33 -5.14
CA ARG A 845 -16.97 5.69 -5.93
C ARG A 845 -17.09 5.97 -7.44
N ARG A 846 -18.30 6.19 -7.97
CA ARG A 846 -18.53 6.54 -9.39
C ARG A 846 -18.82 8.03 -9.66
N THR A 847 -18.49 8.95 -8.74
CA THR A 847 -18.77 10.39 -8.92
C THR A 847 -17.74 11.30 -8.24
N SER A 848 -16.73 11.76 -8.98
CA SER A 848 -15.72 12.69 -8.44
C SER A 848 -16.23 14.11 -8.13
N ALA A 849 -17.49 14.42 -8.45
CA ALA A 849 -18.13 15.69 -8.08
C ALA A 849 -18.26 15.88 -6.55
N PRO A 850 -18.13 17.11 -6.02
CA PRO A 850 -18.19 17.39 -4.58
C PRO A 850 -19.62 17.43 -3.99
N GLY A 851 -20.65 17.33 -4.81
CA GLY A 851 -22.06 17.40 -4.39
C GLY A 851 -23.01 17.33 -5.57
N GLY A 852 -24.28 17.71 -5.37
CA GLY A 852 -25.29 17.67 -6.43
C GLY A 852 -26.65 18.26 -6.05
N GLY A 853 -27.60 18.15 -6.99
CA GLY A 853 -28.99 18.63 -6.82
C GLY A 853 -29.28 20.05 -7.31
N SER A 854 -28.26 20.76 -7.81
CA SER A 854 -28.37 22.08 -8.44
C SER A 854 -28.92 22.04 -9.87
N ARG A 855 -29.25 23.21 -10.42
CA ARG A 855 -29.72 23.34 -11.82
C ARG A 855 -28.54 23.26 -12.81
N SER A 856 -28.82 23.08 -14.09
CA SER A 856 -27.76 22.98 -15.11
C SER A 856 -27.13 24.35 -15.42
N VAL A 857 -25.83 24.38 -15.70
CA VAL A 857 -25.12 25.61 -16.12
C VAL A 857 -25.78 26.30 -17.31
N PHE A 858 -26.41 25.54 -18.22
CA PHE A 858 -27.19 26.10 -19.33
C PHE A 858 -28.40 26.89 -18.84
N LYS A 859 -29.19 26.35 -17.89
CA LYS A 859 -30.36 27.05 -17.35
C LYS A 859 -29.94 28.29 -16.56
N ILE A 860 -28.90 28.19 -15.74
CA ILE A 860 -28.36 29.32 -14.97
C ILE A 860 -27.80 30.42 -15.90
N ALA A 861 -27.06 30.06 -16.96
CA ALA A 861 -26.55 31.00 -17.96
C ALA A 861 -27.68 31.70 -18.74
N MET A 862 -28.70 30.95 -19.17
CA MET A 862 -29.86 31.51 -19.88
C MET A 862 -30.74 32.38 -18.98
N GLU A 863 -30.86 32.07 -17.69
CA GLU A 863 -31.56 32.91 -16.72
C GLU A 863 -30.80 34.21 -16.43
N ASN A 864 -29.53 34.11 -16.02
CA ASN A 864 -28.70 35.25 -15.60
C ASN A 864 -28.35 36.18 -16.77
N PHE A 865 -27.89 35.62 -17.90
CA PHE A 865 -27.18 36.36 -18.96
C PHE A 865 -27.87 36.33 -20.32
N LYS A 866 -29.02 35.66 -20.43
CA LYS A 866 -29.80 35.45 -21.67
C LYS A 866 -28.99 34.86 -22.84
N LYS A 867 -27.88 34.18 -22.53
CA LYS A 867 -26.93 33.59 -23.49
C LYS A 867 -26.57 32.17 -23.03
N PRO A 868 -26.37 31.22 -23.96
CA PRO A 868 -25.92 29.87 -23.60
C PRO A 868 -24.51 29.94 -23.01
N PHE A 869 -24.21 29.06 -22.05
CA PHE A 869 -22.97 29.06 -21.25
C PHE A 869 -21.67 29.25 -22.08
N ILE A 870 -21.56 28.56 -23.22
CA ILE A 870 -20.39 28.62 -24.11
C ILE A 870 -20.19 29.98 -24.81
N LYS A 871 -21.20 30.87 -24.80
CA LYS A 871 -21.14 32.24 -25.32
C LYS A 871 -20.96 33.30 -24.21
N LEU A 872 -20.57 32.88 -23.00
CA LEU A 872 -20.15 33.76 -21.90
C LEU A 872 -18.63 33.88 -21.87
N SER A 873 -18.12 35.04 -21.43
CA SER A 873 -16.71 35.24 -21.10
C SER A 873 -16.29 34.38 -19.90
N SER A 874 -15.00 34.09 -19.73
CA SER A 874 -14.49 33.17 -18.70
C SER A 874 -14.98 33.49 -17.28
N GLY A 875 -14.89 34.76 -16.84
CA GLY A 875 -15.42 35.18 -15.54
C GLY A 875 -16.93 34.97 -15.40
N ARG A 876 -17.73 35.21 -16.47
CA ARG A 876 -19.18 34.92 -16.44
C ARG A 876 -19.50 33.43 -16.49
N GLN A 877 -18.60 32.59 -17.01
CA GLN A 877 -18.71 31.13 -16.87
C GLN A 877 -18.42 30.71 -15.43
N GLU A 878 -17.50 31.39 -14.75
CA GLU A 878 -17.18 31.20 -13.33
C GLU A 878 -18.37 31.59 -12.44
N GLU A 879 -18.95 32.79 -12.62
CA GLU A 879 -20.18 33.23 -11.93
C GLU A 879 -21.34 32.21 -12.06
N VAL A 880 -21.46 31.51 -13.20
CA VAL A 880 -22.45 30.44 -13.41
C VAL A 880 -22.07 29.14 -12.67
N ARG A 881 -20.77 28.79 -12.60
CA ARG A 881 -20.29 27.62 -11.84
C ARG A 881 -20.46 27.83 -10.35
N ASP A 882 -20.13 29.00 -9.83
CA ASP A 882 -20.29 29.35 -8.41
C ASP A 882 -21.76 29.33 -8.01
N ARG A 883 -22.65 29.88 -8.85
CA ARG A 883 -24.10 29.77 -8.64
C ARG A 883 -24.57 28.31 -8.71
N GLN A 884 -24.02 27.48 -9.61
CA GLN A 884 -24.32 26.04 -9.64
C GLN A 884 -23.80 25.30 -8.38
N TYR A 885 -22.68 25.74 -7.80
CA TYR A 885 -22.13 25.19 -6.57
C TYR A 885 -22.98 25.57 -5.35
N HIS A 886 -23.39 26.84 -5.24
CA HIS A 886 -24.27 27.32 -4.18
C HIS A 886 -25.69 26.76 -4.27
N GLU A 887 -26.20 26.42 -5.47
CA GLU A 887 -27.49 25.75 -5.66
C GLU A 887 -27.49 24.25 -5.28
N GLN A 888 -26.38 23.67 -4.80
CA GLN A 888 -26.34 22.25 -4.43
C GLN A 888 -27.27 21.95 -3.24
N LYS A 889 -27.86 20.76 -3.24
CA LYS A 889 -28.76 20.24 -2.20
C LYS A 889 -28.09 19.20 -1.31
N TRP A 890 -26.98 18.63 -1.76
CA TRP A 890 -26.16 17.71 -0.97
C TRP A 890 -24.68 17.85 -1.33
N ARG A 891 -23.81 17.53 -0.37
CA ARG A 891 -22.34 17.46 -0.50
C ARG A 891 -21.86 16.03 -0.25
N ASN A 892 -20.78 15.64 -0.92
CA ASN A 892 -20.21 14.31 -0.89
C ASN A 892 -18.92 14.30 -0.05
N ASP A 893 -18.88 13.57 1.07
CA ASP A 893 -17.63 13.23 1.76
C ASP A 893 -17.11 11.90 1.20
N HIS A 894 -16.19 12.00 0.23
CA HIS A 894 -15.56 10.85 -0.41
C HIS A 894 -14.54 10.14 0.49
N ALA A 895 -14.00 10.80 1.52
CA ALA A 895 -13.01 10.21 2.42
C ALA A 895 -13.67 9.31 3.48
N ARG A 896 -14.87 9.67 3.95
CA ARG A 896 -15.66 8.88 4.92
C ARG A 896 -16.81 8.09 4.30
N LEU A 897 -16.96 8.19 2.97
CA LEU A 897 -18.01 7.59 2.14
C LEU A 897 -19.45 7.94 2.56
N ARG A 898 -19.73 9.24 2.78
CA ARG A 898 -21.03 9.74 3.28
C ARG A 898 -21.56 10.91 2.47
N VAL A 899 -22.88 11.16 2.55
CA VAL A 899 -23.54 12.31 1.90
C VAL A 899 -24.26 13.18 2.93
N PHE A 900 -24.00 14.48 2.89
CA PHE A 900 -24.59 15.47 3.78
C PHE A 900 -25.55 16.38 3.01
N SER A 901 -26.63 16.85 3.65
CA SER A 901 -27.41 17.97 3.13
C SER A 901 -26.57 19.26 3.13
N THR A 902 -26.78 20.16 2.18
CA THR A 902 -26.19 21.51 2.26
C THR A 902 -26.74 22.33 3.43
N SER A 903 -27.88 21.93 4.00
CA SER A 903 -28.47 22.46 5.23
C SER A 903 -28.33 21.48 6.40
N CYS A 904 -27.19 20.78 6.52
CA CYS A 904 -26.95 19.85 7.64
C CYS A 904 -26.74 20.61 8.97
N ASP A 905 -27.45 20.18 10.02
CA ASP A 905 -27.40 20.75 11.37
C ASP A 905 -26.05 20.51 12.10
N LYS A 906 -25.18 19.67 11.52
CA LYS A 906 -23.86 19.25 12.02
C LYS A 906 -23.87 18.39 13.28
N THR A 907 -24.85 18.52 14.17
CA THR A 907 -25.03 17.67 15.37
C THR A 907 -26.38 16.95 15.38
N VAL A 908 -26.52 15.95 16.25
CA VAL A 908 -27.77 15.25 16.57
C VAL A 908 -27.80 14.84 18.06
N PRO A 909 -28.97 14.82 18.72
CA PRO A 909 -29.11 14.35 20.08
C PRO A 909 -28.65 12.90 20.26
N ALA A 910 -27.87 12.67 21.31
CA ALA A 910 -27.09 11.46 21.57
C ALA A 910 -27.85 10.12 21.78
N ARG A 911 -29.19 10.16 21.72
CA ARG A 911 -30.19 9.22 22.30
C ARG A 911 -30.26 7.80 21.69
N LYS A 912 -29.30 7.38 20.86
CA LYS A 912 -29.29 6.05 20.20
C LYS A 912 -27.86 5.51 20.02
N PRO A 913 -27.66 4.18 20.04
CA PRO A 913 -26.33 3.57 19.90
C PRO A 913 -25.70 3.81 18.51
N ARG A 914 -26.50 3.86 17.44
CA ARG A 914 -26.07 4.36 16.13
C ARG A 914 -26.48 5.82 15.98
N THR A 915 -25.51 6.70 15.73
CA THR A 915 -25.75 8.11 15.41
C THR A 915 -26.47 8.21 14.05
N LEU A 916 -27.71 8.70 14.06
CA LEU A 916 -28.53 8.84 12.83
C LEU A 916 -28.25 10.16 12.09
N PRO A 917 -28.53 10.26 10.79
CA PRO A 917 -28.41 11.52 10.06
C PRO A 917 -29.43 12.55 10.56
N CYS A 918 -29.00 13.81 10.74
CA CYS A 918 -29.88 14.91 11.14
C CYS A 918 -31.08 15.08 10.16
N PRO A 919 -32.22 15.67 10.58
CA PRO A 919 -33.44 15.71 9.75
C PRO A 919 -33.25 16.26 8.32
N PRO A 920 -32.45 17.31 8.07
CA PRO A 920 -32.11 17.75 6.72
C PRO A 920 -31.31 16.74 5.90
N CYS A 921 -30.39 15.97 6.51
CA CYS A 921 -29.70 14.87 5.82
C CYS A 921 -30.67 13.73 5.52
N THR A 922 -31.50 13.34 6.48
CA THR A 922 -32.57 12.35 6.31
C THR A 922 -33.58 12.78 5.24
N SER A 923 -33.81 14.09 5.02
CA SER A 923 -34.67 14.59 3.92
C SER A 923 -34.14 14.24 2.52
N LEU A 924 -32.83 14.01 2.36
CA LEU A 924 -32.25 13.54 1.09
C LEU A 924 -32.79 12.15 0.71
N LEU A 925 -33.15 11.32 1.71
CA LEU A 925 -33.80 10.03 1.52
C LEU A 925 -35.19 10.14 0.88
N ASN A 926 -35.73 11.35 0.67
CA ASN A 926 -36.94 11.61 -0.11
C ASN A 926 -36.70 12.47 -1.39
N ASN A 927 -35.48 12.97 -1.59
CA ASN A 927 -35.13 13.77 -2.76
C ASN A 927 -35.09 12.91 -4.04
N ARG A 928 -36.02 13.18 -4.97
CA ARG A 928 -36.14 12.45 -6.25
C ARG A 928 -34.87 12.53 -7.12
N ALA A 929 -34.10 13.61 -7.05
CA ALA A 929 -32.83 13.74 -7.78
C ALA A 929 -31.71 12.90 -7.14
N PHE A 930 -31.65 12.86 -5.81
CA PHE A 930 -30.69 12.01 -5.08
C PHE A 930 -30.97 10.52 -5.32
N LYS A 931 -32.22 10.08 -5.23
CA LYS A 931 -32.64 8.69 -5.58
C LYS A 931 -32.26 8.30 -7.01
N ARG A 932 -32.33 9.23 -7.98
CA ARG A 932 -31.86 9.00 -9.36
C ARG A 932 -30.32 8.90 -9.45
N ALA A 933 -29.59 9.67 -8.64
CA ALA A 933 -28.12 9.62 -8.60
C ALA A 933 -27.60 8.28 -8.05
N LEU A 934 -28.19 7.77 -6.96
CA LEU A 934 -27.85 6.46 -6.36
C LEU A 934 -28.12 5.29 -7.30
N LYS A 935 -29.24 5.35 -8.06
CA LYS A 935 -29.64 4.32 -9.02
C LYS A 935 -28.82 4.30 -10.32
N LYS A 936 -28.09 5.37 -10.66
CA LYS A 936 -27.22 5.38 -11.84
C LYS A 936 -26.00 4.48 -11.60
N GLN A 937 -25.83 3.47 -12.45
CA GLN A 937 -24.66 2.59 -12.48
C GLN A 937 -23.38 3.34 -12.93
N GLY A 938 -22.22 2.73 -12.72
CA GLY A 938 -20.97 3.20 -13.35
C GLY A 938 -20.96 2.93 -14.86
N PRO A 939 -19.92 3.39 -15.58
CA PRO A 939 -19.64 2.92 -16.94
C PRO A 939 -19.46 1.40 -16.96
N SER A 940 -19.93 0.72 -18.01
CA SER A 940 -19.88 -0.73 -18.14
C SER A 940 -18.52 -1.29 -18.60
N HIS A 941 -17.56 -0.43 -18.89
CA HIS A 941 -16.17 -0.78 -19.22
C HIS A 941 -15.22 0.27 -18.64
N PRO A 942 -14.02 -0.09 -18.14
CA PRO A 942 -13.08 0.86 -17.55
C PRO A 942 -12.74 2.06 -18.44
N ASP A 943 -12.51 1.85 -19.74
CA ASP A 943 -12.10 2.91 -20.66
C ASP A 943 -13.18 4.00 -20.80
N ASN A 944 -14.45 3.69 -20.59
CA ASN A 944 -15.52 4.69 -20.64
C ASN A 944 -15.43 5.75 -19.53
N TYR A 945 -14.55 5.58 -18.52
CA TYR A 945 -14.23 6.65 -17.58
C TYR A 945 -13.49 7.82 -18.25
N ILE A 946 -12.86 7.66 -19.44
CA ILE A 946 -12.24 8.78 -20.19
C ILE A 946 -13.25 9.85 -20.62
N PHE A 947 -14.55 9.52 -20.68
CA PHE A 947 -15.63 10.46 -20.99
C PHE A 947 -16.18 11.19 -19.73
N THR A 948 -15.61 10.96 -18.55
CA THR A 948 -15.97 11.68 -17.33
C THR A 948 -15.60 13.15 -17.46
N ASN A 949 -16.57 14.07 -17.38
CA ASN A 949 -16.36 15.50 -17.57
C ASN A 949 -15.20 16.04 -16.70
N HIS A 950 -14.21 16.65 -17.35
CA HIS A 950 -12.99 17.18 -16.73
C HIS A 950 -13.26 18.16 -15.59
N LEU A 951 -14.37 18.93 -15.64
CA LEU A 951 -14.79 19.85 -14.58
C LEU A 951 -14.99 19.17 -13.22
N PHE A 952 -15.33 17.88 -13.22
CA PHE A 952 -15.53 17.10 -11.99
C PHE A 952 -14.36 16.18 -11.67
N ARG A 953 -13.31 16.09 -12.52
CA ARG A 953 -12.07 15.43 -12.12
C ARG A 953 -11.35 16.37 -11.15
N ASN A 954 -10.95 15.87 -9.98
CA ASN A 954 -10.01 16.62 -9.13
C ASN A 954 -8.73 16.81 -9.95
N PRO A 955 -8.25 18.04 -10.21
CA PRO A 955 -7.14 18.28 -11.13
C PRO A 955 -5.81 17.72 -10.61
N ILE A 956 -5.58 17.71 -9.29
CA ILE A 956 -4.35 17.18 -8.68
C ILE A 956 -4.35 15.64 -8.76
N LEU A 957 -5.48 14.99 -8.46
CA LEU A 957 -5.64 13.54 -8.69
C LEU A 957 -5.59 13.20 -10.18
N GLY A 958 -6.13 14.06 -11.06
CA GLY A 958 -6.08 13.91 -12.51
C GLY A 958 -4.68 14.12 -13.09
N GLU A 959 -3.84 14.93 -12.45
CA GLU A 959 -2.42 15.07 -12.77
C GLU A 959 -1.61 13.86 -12.25
N LEU A 960 -1.88 13.39 -11.03
CA LEU A 960 -1.33 12.13 -10.51
C LEU A 960 -1.69 10.93 -11.41
N TYR A 961 -2.95 10.83 -11.84
CA TYR A 961 -3.39 9.80 -12.79
C TYR A 961 -2.88 10.06 -14.20
N GLY A 962 -2.70 11.33 -14.59
CA GLY A 962 -2.11 11.73 -15.87
C GLY A 962 -0.63 11.39 -16.01
N ARG A 963 0.11 11.41 -14.89
CA ARG A 963 1.47 10.84 -14.77
C ARG A 963 1.49 9.30 -14.83
N CYS A 964 0.33 8.64 -14.89
CA CYS A 964 0.19 7.19 -15.01
C CYS A 964 -0.62 6.74 -16.24
N ALA A 965 -1.31 7.63 -16.96
CA ALA A 965 -2.17 7.30 -18.08
C ALA A 965 -1.34 7.00 -19.34
N GLY A 966 -1.48 5.80 -19.91
CA GLY A 966 -0.60 5.29 -20.97
C GLY A 966 0.82 4.92 -20.49
N LEU A 967 1.13 5.15 -19.21
CA LEU A 967 2.32 4.60 -18.55
C LEU A 967 1.97 3.38 -17.69
N ARG A 968 0.70 3.07 -17.46
CA ARG A 968 0.27 1.94 -16.63
C ARG A 968 0.71 0.61 -17.24
N GLU A 969 0.42 0.41 -18.52
CA GLU A 969 0.80 -0.75 -19.32
C GLU A 969 2.34 -0.90 -19.41
N ILE A 970 3.06 0.22 -19.34
CA ILE A 970 4.52 0.31 -19.46
C ILE A 970 5.22 0.07 -18.10
N ILE A 971 4.58 0.43 -16.98
CA ILE A 971 5.12 0.29 -15.62
C ILE A 971 4.70 -1.03 -14.95
N GLU A 972 3.47 -1.48 -15.18
CA GLU A 972 2.94 -2.76 -14.66
C GLU A 972 3.35 -3.97 -15.53
N HIS A 973 4.07 -3.75 -16.64
CA HIS A 973 4.70 -4.83 -17.39
C HIS A 973 5.74 -5.56 -16.52
N PRO A 974 5.75 -6.90 -16.46
CA PRO A 974 6.67 -7.66 -15.59
C PRO A 974 8.16 -7.49 -15.96
N ASP A 975 8.46 -6.84 -17.09
CA ASP A 975 9.82 -6.44 -17.50
C ASP A 975 9.92 -4.93 -17.86
N ALA A 976 9.11 -4.08 -17.23
CA ALA A 976 9.03 -2.63 -17.48
C ALA A 976 10.39 -1.95 -17.69
N LYS A 977 11.35 -2.20 -16.78
CA LYS A 977 12.70 -1.59 -16.78
C LYS A 977 13.50 -1.86 -18.07
N ASN A 978 13.26 -2.97 -18.75
CA ASN A 978 13.99 -3.35 -19.96
C ASN A 978 13.27 -2.99 -21.26
N THR A 979 12.00 -2.58 -21.21
CA THR A 979 11.25 -2.20 -22.43
C THR A 979 12.00 -1.13 -23.23
N PRO A 980 12.06 -1.25 -24.58
CA PRO A 980 12.73 -0.24 -25.41
C PRO A 980 12.18 1.17 -25.18
N CYS A 981 10.88 1.31 -24.89
CA CYS A 981 10.23 2.57 -24.58
C CYS A 981 10.80 3.23 -23.31
N ILE A 982 10.91 2.50 -22.18
CA ILE A 982 11.52 3.04 -20.95
C ILE A 982 13.01 3.30 -21.16
N ARG A 983 13.75 2.39 -21.78
CA ARG A 983 15.20 2.56 -22.02
C ARG A 983 15.50 3.73 -22.98
N TYR A 984 14.62 3.99 -23.94
CA TYR A 984 14.70 5.18 -24.79
C TYR A 984 14.42 6.45 -23.99
N ALA A 985 13.28 6.53 -23.30
CA ALA A 985 12.91 7.71 -22.51
C ALA A 985 13.94 8.06 -21.41
N GLN A 986 14.44 7.05 -20.68
CA GLN A 986 15.53 7.21 -19.71
C GLN A 986 16.83 7.71 -20.36
N GLY A 987 17.18 7.19 -21.55
CA GLY A 987 18.37 7.63 -22.27
C GLY A 987 18.25 9.05 -22.83
N VAL A 988 17.06 9.47 -23.29
CA VAL A 988 16.80 10.87 -23.70
C VAL A 988 16.91 11.79 -22.49
N LEU A 989 16.23 11.46 -21.37
CA LEU A 989 16.29 12.26 -20.13
C LEU A 989 17.70 12.32 -19.51
N ALA A 990 18.51 11.28 -19.69
CA ALA A 990 19.91 11.25 -19.27
C ALA A 990 20.89 11.86 -20.32
N GLY A 991 20.38 12.41 -21.43
CA GLY A 991 21.20 13.04 -22.47
C GLY A 991 22.10 12.08 -23.26
N LYS A 992 21.79 10.77 -23.25
CA LYS A 992 22.56 9.71 -23.93
C LYS A 992 22.30 9.69 -25.45
N TYR A 993 21.09 10.03 -25.88
CA TYR A 993 20.73 10.08 -27.31
C TYR A 993 20.73 11.52 -27.83
N LYS A 994 21.83 11.91 -28.49
CA LYS A 994 22.05 13.26 -29.06
C LYS A 994 22.01 13.27 -30.60
N ASN A 995 21.33 12.31 -31.21
CA ASN A 995 21.23 12.22 -32.67
C ASN A 995 19.98 12.98 -33.13
N GLU A 996 20.18 14.21 -33.60
CA GLU A 996 19.10 15.11 -34.04
C GLU A 996 18.30 14.57 -35.24
N VAL A 997 18.90 13.71 -36.09
CA VAL A 997 18.20 13.04 -37.19
C VAL A 997 17.21 12.00 -36.64
N PHE A 998 17.65 11.19 -35.67
CA PHE A 998 16.79 10.18 -35.04
C PHE A 998 15.72 10.81 -34.15
N ASN A 999 16.08 11.82 -33.35
CA ASN A 999 15.13 12.58 -32.55
C ASN A 999 14.04 13.23 -33.44
N GLY A 1000 14.45 13.82 -34.57
CA GLY A 1000 13.56 14.40 -35.56
C GLY A 1000 12.66 13.39 -36.28
N LEU A 1001 13.14 12.18 -36.55
CA LEU A 1001 12.32 11.08 -37.06
C LEU A 1001 11.23 10.69 -36.05
N VAL A 1002 11.58 10.57 -34.76
CA VAL A 1002 10.62 10.22 -33.71
C VAL A 1002 9.57 11.33 -33.52
N GLU A 1003 9.98 12.61 -33.56
CA GLU A 1003 9.05 13.75 -33.56
C GLU A 1003 8.09 13.69 -34.76
N ALA A 1004 8.60 13.40 -35.96
CA ALA A 1004 7.80 13.28 -37.17
C ALA A 1004 6.83 12.09 -37.13
N MET A 1005 7.23 10.95 -36.55
CA MET A 1005 6.34 9.79 -36.35
C MET A 1005 5.20 10.13 -35.39
N VAL A 1006 5.50 10.62 -34.19
CA VAL A 1006 4.48 10.97 -33.18
C VAL A 1006 3.53 12.05 -33.71
N THR A 1007 4.06 13.08 -34.39
CA THR A 1007 3.26 14.18 -34.95
C THR A 1007 2.43 13.75 -36.18
N LYS A 1008 2.81 12.68 -36.89
CA LYS A 1008 1.97 12.07 -37.93
C LYS A 1008 0.78 11.35 -37.28
N THR A 1009 1.01 10.47 -36.32
CA THR A 1009 -0.05 9.69 -35.67
C THR A 1009 -1.07 10.61 -34.97
N ASP A 1010 -0.63 11.59 -34.19
CA ASP A 1010 -1.52 12.58 -33.54
C ASP A 1010 -2.36 13.40 -34.56
N ARG A 1011 -1.82 13.66 -35.75
CA ARG A 1011 -2.61 14.29 -36.83
C ARG A 1011 -3.64 13.35 -37.42
N GLU A 1012 -3.27 12.10 -37.67
CA GLU A 1012 -4.15 11.06 -38.22
C GLU A 1012 -5.31 10.74 -37.25
N GLU A 1013 -5.04 10.57 -35.96
CA GLU A 1013 -6.04 10.42 -34.89
C GLU A 1013 -7.01 11.62 -34.81
N ARG A 1014 -6.51 12.84 -35.05
CA ARG A 1014 -7.32 14.07 -35.09
C ARG A 1014 -8.01 14.31 -36.44
N GLY A 1015 -7.84 13.43 -37.44
CA GLY A 1015 -8.40 13.57 -38.78
C GLY A 1015 -7.83 14.75 -39.58
N VAL A 1016 -6.61 15.20 -39.25
CA VAL A 1016 -5.95 16.36 -39.85
C VAL A 1016 -4.90 15.91 -40.87
N GLY A 1017 -5.03 16.35 -42.13
CA GLY A 1017 -4.06 16.00 -43.16
C GLY A 1017 -2.65 16.56 -42.92
N MET A 1018 -1.67 16.01 -43.65
CA MET A 1018 -0.25 16.39 -43.59
C MET A 1018 0.07 17.80 -44.17
N GLN A 1019 -0.93 18.65 -44.38
CA GLN A 1019 -0.74 20.03 -44.82
C GLN A 1019 -0.05 20.84 -43.70
N ASN A 1020 0.94 21.66 -44.07
CA ASN A 1020 1.78 22.39 -43.12
C ASN A 1020 2.38 21.48 -42.03
N PHE A 1021 2.81 20.26 -42.40
CA PHE A 1021 3.68 19.46 -41.55
C PHE A 1021 5.05 20.14 -41.43
N LYS A 1022 5.65 20.10 -40.24
CA LYS A 1022 7.01 20.58 -39.98
C LYS A 1022 7.88 19.40 -39.61
N TYR A 1023 9.09 19.36 -40.16
CA TYR A 1023 10.10 18.36 -39.85
C TYR A 1023 11.26 19.05 -39.11
N ALA A 1024 11.90 18.34 -38.18
CA ALA A 1024 13.10 18.84 -37.53
C ALA A 1024 14.23 19.02 -38.55
N PRO A 1025 15.02 20.12 -38.53
CA PRO A 1025 15.94 20.45 -39.62
C PRO A 1025 16.91 19.34 -40.02
N ALA A 1026 17.54 18.66 -39.05
CA ALA A 1026 18.49 17.58 -39.31
C ALA A 1026 17.84 16.36 -39.99
N TYR A 1027 16.60 16.03 -39.64
CA TYR A 1027 15.84 14.95 -40.26
C TYR A 1027 15.36 15.32 -41.67
N ASP A 1028 14.96 16.58 -41.87
CA ASP A 1028 14.55 17.13 -43.16
C ASP A 1028 15.73 17.21 -44.16
N GLU A 1029 16.91 17.57 -43.66
CA GLU A 1029 18.18 17.53 -44.38
C GLU A 1029 18.60 16.11 -44.75
N PHE A 1030 18.52 15.16 -43.80
CA PHE A 1030 18.76 13.73 -44.08
C PHE A 1030 17.82 13.16 -45.15
N CYS A 1031 16.53 13.52 -45.10
CA CYS A 1031 15.57 13.18 -46.16
C CYS A 1031 15.99 13.74 -47.52
N ASN A 1032 16.47 14.99 -47.58
CA ASN A 1032 16.99 15.59 -48.80
C ASN A 1032 18.26 14.90 -49.33
N ILE A 1033 19.15 14.46 -48.44
CA ILE A 1033 20.37 13.69 -48.79
C ILE A 1033 19.99 12.35 -49.43
N ILE A 1034 19.03 11.60 -48.86
CA ILE A 1034 18.53 10.36 -49.48
C ILE A 1034 17.97 10.66 -50.88
N ARG A 1035 17.13 11.69 -51.01
CA ARG A 1035 16.53 12.11 -52.30
C ARG A 1035 17.56 12.48 -53.36
N ILE A 1036 18.64 13.16 -52.98
CA ILE A 1036 19.72 13.56 -53.91
C ILE A 1036 20.53 12.34 -54.38
N ASN A 1037 20.82 11.39 -53.48
CA ASN A 1037 21.61 10.19 -53.81
C ASN A 1037 20.79 9.13 -54.56
N SER A 1038 19.51 8.95 -54.22
CA SER A 1038 18.60 8.03 -54.92
C SER A 1038 17.13 8.42 -54.72
N PRO A 1039 16.50 9.06 -55.73
CA PRO A 1039 15.05 9.28 -55.74
C PRO A 1039 14.22 7.99 -55.74
N ALA A 1040 14.81 6.84 -56.06
CA ALA A 1040 14.15 5.53 -55.92
C ALA A 1040 14.11 5.11 -54.44
N ALA A 1041 15.24 5.17 -53.74
CA ALA A 1041 15.31 4.88 -52.31
C ALA A 1041 14.46 5.86 -51.48
N TYR A 1042 14.40 7.13 -51.89
CA TYR A 1042 13.58 8.13 -51.21
C TYR A 1042 12.07 7.83 -51.26
N ARG A 1043 11.56 7.30 -52.38
CA ARG A 1043 10.15 6.90 -52.51
C ARG A 1043 9.82 5.70 -51.61
N ALA A 1044 10.65 4.66 -51.62
CA ALA A 1044 10.50 3.53 -50.69
C ALA A 1044 10.62 3.95 -49.21
N PHE A 1045 11.50 4.91 -48.89
CA PHE A 1045 11.59 5.50 -47.55
C PHE A 1045 10.31 6.25 -47.16
N GLN A 1046 9.73 7.01 -48.10
CA GLN A 1046 8.49 7.79 -47.90
C GLN A 1046 7.23 6.92 -47.73
N GLU A 1047 7.20 5.71 -48.30
CA GLU A 1047 6.10 4.75 -48.10
C GLU A 1047 6.00 4.28 -46.64
N HIS A 1048 7.13 4.15 -45.95
CA HIS A 1048 7.18 3.69 -44.55
C HIS A 1048 7.31 4.82 -43.52
N LEU A 1049 8.07 5.88 -43.80
CA LEU A 1049 8.44 6.92 -42.82
C LEU A 1049 8.00 8.34 -43.23
N PRO A 1050 7.49 9.14 -42.28
CA PRO A 1050 6.93 10.47 -42.55
C PRO A 1050 8.00 11.41 -43.07
N SER A 1051 7.79 11.95 -44.26
CA SER A 1051 8.77 12.76 -44.98
C SER A 1051 8.08 13.70 -45.99
N ARG A 1052 8.79 14.73 -46.47
CA ARG A 1052 8.27 15.70 -47.45
C ARG A 1052 8.06 15.05 -48.81
N SER A 1053 7.01 15.41 -49.56
CA SER A 1053 6.90 14.97 -50.95
C SER A 1053 8.05 15.53 -51.79
N GLU A 1054 8.56 14.77 -52.77
CA GLU A 1054 9.74 15.15 -53.58
C GLU A 1054 9.63 16.56 -54.17
N ARG A 1055 8.43 16.96 -54.59
CA ARG A 1055 8.09 18.27 -55.19
C ARG A 1055 8.07 19.44 -54.18
N SER A 1056 8.35 19.19 -52.91
CA SER A 1056 8.32 20.18 -51.81
C SER A 1056 9.66 20.44 -51.14
N PHE A 1057 10.72 19.73 -51.56
CA PHE A 1057 12.09 20.23 -51.47
C PHE A 1057 12.27 21.34 -52.52
N ARG A 1058 13.16 22.30 -52.23
CA ARG A 1058 13.53 23.42 -53.09
C ARG A 1058 15.04 23.50 -53.17
#